data_AF-A0A1Y2ADW0-F1
#
_entry.id   AF-A0A1Y2ADW0-F1
#
_cell.length_a   1.000
_cell.length_b   1.000
_cell.length_c   1.000
_cell.angle_alpha   90.00
_cell.angle_beta   90.00
_cell.angle_gamma   90.00
#
_symmetry.space_group_name_H-M   'P 1'
#
loop_
_entity.id
_entity.type
_entity.pdbx_description
1 polymer ?
#
loop_
_entity_poly.entity_id
_entity_poly.type
_entity_poly.pdbx_seq_one_letter_code
_entity_poly.pdbx_strand_id
1 'polypeptide(L)'
;MFQDDDEIIFNIFNNNKSLNLVKVFYVLSRLDDSLINTESDFWYNLDEFKSSTMIDDNGNFTFLQRYNKTIKNTIEYINEQNFIEIFPGYNFTELLPELPIQENGHPNIDFRNYLISEDEYYNIGMKYDKFECLLFDIFNKNEYLNLVKVLNTLSKLDDINIDNHDYSYFSGILKIFGDDYVSLNENNEYYQELSFNKITFSLGGQNSRSYSKPGFNLKIRGGKELFGRRQFKLRSDASEPSYMRTKLMCDIHNKLGLPSISANYIIFYINDEFMGLYILTDAYKESWIEYVYGEKDTTNLYKCEECNLLYGTRNGFKNENKEATDNQKLYGFLQAMTKAKSSVDVESIFDLDQFYKEIAIEYLSFSWDHINNQHNYYVYKNPINNKWIYLIHDFDLDMCSHFDQFSECTKYDFKNILYLPIVKKLIYNNIEHFKEILKEIVIKVFNPATLFPRIDEIKSFIRPYVQLDKTLNDNGEYPGRMNKNDDTFYTMEQWEASTEFEESLNGLKKFILLRYRYVCKEFSIECDPMYLDENMNMNLTITETESLYPTETETSSFLIPTSTFDFINIEATTTTIEDTILPIYASIFDSNIDKTITSSVLDFSNTEITTSIEDTILSTTISIIPTTNSILPTSISILPTTNSILPTSISVLPSTNSILPTSNSQFDEATGTLPPISQTTVTFKCLSEFLGYPCCSSELTTIYAKDEYGEWSYDFTKNEWCGLTKFEDSSNQDHSGECWSEILGYPCCKGCKIYETDSDGSWGYEFNQWCGIISSRCQKE
;
A
#
# COMPACT_ATOMS: atom_id res chain seq x y z
N MET A 1 -12.54 -17.66 -4.35
CA MET A 1 -13.85 -17.58 -5.04
C MET A 1 -14.81 -18.73 -4.66
N PHE A 2 -14.74 -19.23 -3.42
CA PHE A 2 -15.70 -20.17 -2.81
C PHE A 2 -15.65 -19.98 -1.27
N GLN A 3 -15.78 -18.75 -0.79
CA GLN A 3 -15.55 -18.40 0.63
C GLN A 3 -16.84 -17.85 1.27
N ASP A 4 -17.60 -17.08 0.51
CA ASP A 4 -18.88 -16.51 0.96
C ASP A 4 -19.90 -17.57 1.35
N ASP A 5 -19.95 -18.70 0.63
CA ASP A 5 -20.97 -19.74 0.88
C ASP A 5 -20.81 -20.42 2.25
N ASP A 6 -19.57 -20.68 2.70
CA ASP A 6 -19.29 -21.37 3.96
C ASP A 6 -19.54 -20.48 5.19
N GLU A 7 -19.16 -19.20 5.11
CA GLU A 7 -19.46 -18.23 6.15
C GLU A 7 -20.96 -17.96 6.27
N ILE A 8 -21.67 -17.86 5.13
CA ILE A 8 -23.13 -17.75 5.11
C ILE A 8 -23.77 -18.97 5.78
N ILE A 9 -23.35 -20.19 5.42
CA ILE A 9 -23.86 -21.43 6.02
C ILE A 9 -23.57 -21.45 7.52
N PHE A 10 -22.36 -21.09 7.94
CA PHE A 10 -21.97 -20.98 9.34
C PHE A 10 -22.90 -20.03 10.11
N ASN A 11 -23.12 -18.84 9.56
CA ASN A 11 -23.99 -17.83 10.17
C ASN A 11 -25.45 -18.29 10.23
N ILE A 12 -25.95 -19.01 9.23
CA ILE A 12 -27.29 -19.63 9.25
C ILE A 12 -27.38 -20.68 10.38
N PHE A 13 -26.37 -21.52 10.52
CA PHE A 13 -26.32 -22.58 11.55
C PHE A 13 -26.16 -22.02 12.96
N ASN A 14 -25.41 -20.92 13.13
CA ASN A 14 -25.15 -20.30 14.42
C ASN A 14 -26.39 -19.55 14.94
N ASN A 15 -27.11 -18.87 14.04
CA ASN A 15 -28.25 -18.02 14.39
C ASN A 15 -29.61 -18.74 14.38
N ASN A 16 -29.64 -20.05 14.14
CA ASN A 16 -30.88 -20.81 14.13
C ASN A 16 -31.46 -20.94 15.55
N LYS A 17 -32.61 -20.29 15.77
CA LYS A 17 -33.30 -20.24 17.08
C LYS A 17 -33.80 -21.60 17.60
N SER A 18 -33.93 -22.61 16.73
CA SER A 18 -34.42 -23.95 17.11
C SER A 18 -33.28 -24.86 17.55
N LEU A 19 -32.11 -24.74 16.93
CA LEU A 19 -30.92 -25.53 17.23
C LEU A 19 -29.68 -24.83 16.68
N ASN A 20 -28.76 -24.41 17.55
CA ASN A 20 -27.45 -23.91 17.13
C ASN A 20 -26.59 -25.11 16.69
N LEU A 21 -26.54 -25.35 15.39
CA LEU A 21 -25.83 -26.48 14.80
C LEU A 21 -24.31 -26.32 14.92
N VAL A 22 -23.79 -25.10 14.93
CA VAL A 22 -22.37 -24.82 15.17
C VAL A 22 -21.93 -25.36 16.53
N LYS A 23 -22.73 -25.10 17.58
CA LYS A 23 -22.49 -25.63 18.93
C LYS A 23 -22.56 -27.15 18.97
N VAL A 24 -23.49 -27.77 18.25
CA VAL A 24 -23.59 -29.23 18.16
C VAL A 24 -22.34 -29.80 17.50
N PHE A 25 -21.94 -29.29 16.35
CA PHE A 25 -20.75 -29.74 15.63
C PHE A 25 -19.49 -29.53 16.46
N TYR A 26 -19.34 -28.39 17.12
CA TYR A 26 -18.21 -28.14 18.00
C TYR A 26 -18.13 -29.14 19.16
N VAL A 27 -19.25 -29.44 19.83
CA VAL A 27 -19.27 -30.44 20.91
C VAL A 27 -18.94 -31.83 20.37
N LEU A 28 -19.50 -32.21 19.21
CA LEU A 28 -19.20 -33.49 18.57
C LEU A 28 -17.71 -33.59 18.17
N SER A 29 -17.10 -32.49 17.72
CA SER A 29 -15.68 -32.42 17.33
C SER A 29 -14.70 -32.56 18.50
N ARG A 30 -15.22 -32.54 19.74
CA ARG A 30 -14.46 -32.70 20.98
C ARG A 30 -14.68 -34.05 21.65
N LEU A 31 -15.46 -34.93 21.05
CA LEU A 31 -15.62 -36.30 21.54
C LEU A 31 -14.32 -37.08 21.28
N ASP A 32 -13.97 -37.96 22.22
CA ASP A 32 -12.74 -38.75 22.23
C ASP A 32 -12.49 -39.49 20.92
N ASP A 33 -11.26 -39.35 20.39
CA ASP A 33 -10.80 -39.94 19.13
C ASP A 33 -10.94 -41.46 19.09
N SER A 34 -11.01 -42.10 20.27
CA SER A 34 -11.23 -43.55 20.41
C SER A 34 -12.58 -44.05 19.84
N LEU A 35 -13.53 -43.15 19.55
CA LEU A 35 -14.83 -43.44 18.94
C LEU A 35 -14.89 -43.13 17.43
N ILE A 36 -13.81 -42.58 16.86
CA ILE A 36 -13.77 -42.04 15.50
C ILE A 36 -13.32 -43.13 14.52
N ASN A 37 -14.20 -43.51 13.59
CA ASN A 37 -13.79 -44.26 12.41
C ASN A 37 -13.36 -43.23 11.35
N THR A 38 -12.05 -43.02 11.23
CA THR A 38 -11.41 -41.95 10.43
C THR A 38 -11.67 -42.03 8.92
N GLU A 39 -12.36 -43.07 8.44
CA GLU A 39 -12.69 -43.25 7.01
C GLU A 39 -14.02 -42.62 6.57
N SER A 40 -14.77 -41.94 7.45
CA SER A 40 -16.03 -41.29 7.05
C SER A 40 -15.86 -39.79 6.77
N ASP A 41 -16.37 -39.33 5.63
CA ASP A 41 -16.45 -37.91 5.26
C ASP A 41 -17.02 -37.02 6.38
N PHE A 42 -17.88 -37.57 7.24
CA PHE A 42 -18.46 -36.85 8.36
C PHE A 42 -17.41 -36.32 9.36
N TRP A 43 -16.46 -37.16 9.79
CA TRP A 43 -15.45 -36.76 10.78
C TRP A 43 -14.44 -35.78 10.20
N TYR A 44 -14.04 -35.99 8.94
CA TYR A 44 -13.20 -35.04 8.22
C TYR A 44 -13.87 -33.65 8.14
N ASN A 45 -15.14 -33.61 7.73
CA ASN A 45 -15.89 -32.34 7.68
C ASN A 45 -16.06 -31.71 9.06
N LEU A 46 -16.16 -32.51 10.12
CA LEU A 46 -16.31 -32.01 11.49
C LEU A 46 -15.02 -31.39 12.01
N ASP A 47 -13.86 -31.97 11.68
CA ASP A 47 -12.55 -31.42 12.03
C ASP A 47 -12.21 -30.17 11.18
N GLU A 48 -12.53 -30.20 9.89
CA GLU A 48 -12.48 -29.02 9.02
C GLU A 48 -13.37 -27.88 9.55
N PHE A 49 -14.54 -28.21 10.09
CA PHE A 49 -15.43 -27.24 10.73
C PHE A 49 -14.83 -26.69 12.03
N LYS A 50 -14.30 -27.56 12.90
CA LYS A 50 -13.64 -27.18 14.16
C LYS A 50 -12.46 -26.25 13.90
N SER A 51 -11.63 -26.54 12.91
CA SER A 51 -10.49 -25.69 12.55
C SER A 51 -10.94 -24.31 12.03
N SER A 52 -12.02 -24.24 11.24
CA SER A 52 -12.63 -22.97 10.78
C SER A 52 -13.44 -22.22 11.84
N THR A 53 -13.51 -22.71 13.08
CA THR A 53 -14.35 -22.11 14.13
C THR A 53 -13.53 -21.64 15.31
N MET A 54 -13.77 -20.42 15.78
CA MET A 54 -13.23 -19.86 17.02
C MET A 54 -14.36 -19.67 18.04
N ILE A 55 -14.02 -19.83 19.32
CA ILE A 55 -14.90 -19.50 20.44
C ILE A 55 -14.24 -18.43 21.29
N ASP A 56 -14.96 -17.34 21.55
CA ASP A 56 -14.54 -16.29 22.48
C ASP A 56 -14.78 -16.70 23.94
N ASP A 57 -14.28 -15.91 24.89
CA ASP A 57 -14.42 -16.20 26.32
C ASP A 57 -15.87 -16.19 26.82
N ASN A 58 -16.78 -15.59 26.05
CA ASN A 58 -18.22 -15.57 26.31
C ASN A 58 -18.97 -16.78 25.74
N GLY A 59 -18.27 -17.66 25.01
CA GLY A 59 -18.85 -18.83 24.37
C GLY A 59 -19.52 -18.55 23.01
N ASN A 60 -19.27 -17.38 22.40
CA ASN A 60 -19.76 -17.06 21.06
C ASN A 60 -18.85 -17.67 20.00
N PHE A 61 -19.47 -18.15 18.92
CA PHE A 61 -18.78 -18.79 17.82
C PHE A 61 -18.55 -17.82 16.67
N THR A 62 -17.31 -17.78 16.16
CA THR A 62 -16.89 -16.96 15.03
C THR A 62 -16.29 -17.84 13.93
N PHE A 63 -16.63 -17.57 12.69
CA PHE A 63 -16.01 -18.23 11.53
C PHE A 63 -14.63 -17.62 11.25
N LEU A 64 -13.62 -18.47 11.07
CA LEU A 64 -12.28 -18.05 10.69
C LEU A 64 -12.09 -18.22 9.19
N GLN A 65 -11.69 -17.13 8.54
CA GLN A 65 -11.24 -17.17 7.15
C GLN A 65 -10.01 -18.07 6.98
N ARG A 66 -9.78 -18.54 5.75
CA ARG A 66 -8.74 -19.54 5.44
C ARG A 66 -7.35 -19.20 6.00
N TYR A 67 -6.92 -17.94 5.91
CA TYR A 67 -5.61 -17.51 6.42
C TYR A 67 -5.52 -17.60 7.95
N ASN A 68 -6.55 -17.11 8.65
CA ASN A 68 -6.67 -17.17 10.10
C ASN A 68 -6.84 -18.61 10.62
N LYS A 69 -7.55 -19.45 9.88
CA LYS A 69 -7.63 -20.89 10.13
C LYS A 69 -6.22 -21.52 10.08
N THR A 70 -5.41 -21.22 9.08
CA THR A 70 -4.06 -21.80 9.00
C THR A 70 -3.15 -21.29 10.12
N ILE A 71 -3.23 -20.00 10.49
CA ILE A 71 -2.50 -19.43 11.63
C ILE A 71 -2.84 -20.20 12.91
N LYS A 72 -4.14 -20.33 13.20
CA LYS A 72 -4.66 -21.10 14.32
C LYS A 72 -4.12 -22.52 14.30
N ASN A 73 -4.32 -23.26 13.22
CA ASN A 73 -3.92 -24.66 13.12
C ASN A 73 -2.40 -24.83 13.30
N THR A 74 -1.59 -23.91 12.77
CA THR A 74 -0.13 -23.95 12.92
C THR A 74 0.27 -23.79 14.40
N ILE A 75 -0.31 -22.82 15.10
CA ILE A 75 -0.01 -22.55 16.51
C ILE A 75 -0.56 -23.67 17.42
N GLU A 76 -1.78 -24.14 17.17
CA GLU A 76 -2.35 -25.27 17.92
C GLU A 76 -1.48 -26.52 17.76
N TYR A 77 -1.01 -26.81 16.55
CA TYR A 77 -0.11 -27.93 16.31
C TYR A 77 1.25 -27.78 17.01
N ILE A 78 1.78 -26.54 17.13
CA ILE A 78 2.98 -26.26 17.93
C ILE A 78 2.71 -26.53 19.42
N ASN A 79 1.56 -26.10 19.95
CA ASN A 79 1.18 -26.33 21.35
C ASN A 79 0.97 -27.83 21.68
N GLU A 80 0.56 -28.65 20.70
CA GLU A 80 0.41 -30.10 20.86
C GLU A 80 1.76 -30.82 21.07
N GLN A 81 2.88 -30.20 20.68
CA GLN A 81 4.20 -30.82 20.81
C GLN A 81 4.73 -30.72 22.24
N ASN A 82 5.31 -31.82 22.74
CA ASN A 82 6.03 -31.81 24.00
C ASN A 82 7.51 -31.50 23.75
N PHE A 83 7.93 -30.27 24.00
CA PHE A 83 9.30 -29.84 23.70
C PHE A 83 10.35 -30.53 24.59
N ILE A 84 9.99 -30.91 25.83
CA ILE A 84 10.90 -31.63 26.73
C ILE A 84 11.15 -33.05 26.23
N GLU A 85 10.14 -33.70 25.66
CA GLU A 85 10.28 -35.04 25.08
C GLU A 85 11.01 -35.02 23.75
N ILE A 86 10.72 -34.03 22.89
CA ILE A 86 11.32 -33.90 21.56
C ILE A 86 12.80 -33.45 21.65
N PHE A 87 13.12 -32.56 22.59
CA PHE A 87 14.46 -32.00 22.77
C PHE A 87 14.96 -32.27 24.20
N PRO A 88 15.27 -33.52 24.54
CA PRO A 88 15.69 -33.88 25.88
C PRO A 88 17.00 -33.18 26.25
N GLY A 89 17.10 -32.67 27.48
CA GLY A 89 18.32 -32.05 28.01
C GLY A 89 18.43 -30.53 27.81
N TYR A 90 17.47 -29.90 27.12
CA TYR A 90 17.38 -28.45 27.02
C TYR A 90 16.47 -27.85 28.10
N ASN A 91 16.88 -26.71 28.67
CA ASN A 91 16.05 -25.92 29.58
C ASN A 91 15.38 -24.78 28.81
N PHE A 92 14.12 -24.97 28.41
CA PHE A 92 13.39 -23.98 27.60
C PHE A 92 13.12 -22.66 28.30
N THR A 93 13.01 -22.66 29.63
CA THR A 93 12.85 -21.41 30.40
C THR A 93 14.11 -20.53 30.35
N GLU A 94 15.29 -21.12 30.14
CA GLU A 94 16.54 -20.39 29.94
C GLU A 94 16.80 -20.08 28.46
N LEU A 95 16.52 -21.03 27.57
CA LEU A 95 16.77 -20.92 26.14
C LEU A 95 15.82 -19.95 25.43
N LEU A 96 14.53 -19.99 25.80
CA LEU A 96 13.44 -19.21 25.22
C LEU A 96 12.56 -18.65 26.36
N PRO A 97 13.05 -17.68 27.15
CA PRO A 97 12.34 -17.15 28.31
C PRO A 97 10.99 -16.50 27.97
N GLU A 98 10.82 -16.03 26.73
CA GLU A 98 9.56 -15.48 26.22
C GLU A 98 8.52 -16.53 25.84
N LEU A 99 8.91 -17.80 25.67
CA LEU A 99 7.99 -18.87 25.25
C LEU A 99 7.11 -19.28 26.45
N PRO A 100 5.77 -19.15 26.37
CA PRO A 100 4.89 -19.69 27.40
C PRO A 100 4.91 -21.22 27.34
N ILE A 101 5.74 -21.87 28.16
CA ILE A 101 5.82 -23.33 28.27
C ILE A 101 5.23 -23.81 29.60
N GLN A 102 4.42 -24.86 29.53
CA GLN A 102 3.83 -25.52 30.70
C GLN A 102 4.84 -26.47 31.34
N GLU A 103 4.64 -26.80 32.63
CA GLU A 103 5.51 -27.74 33.36
C GLU A 103 5.60 -29.14 32.72
N ASN A 104 4.57 -29.55 32.00
CA ASN A 104 4.53 -30.83 31.28
C ASN A 104 5.31 -30.80 29.94
N GLY A 105 5.90 -29.66 29.56
CA GLY A 105 6.70 -29.49 28.35
C GLY A 105 5.95 -29.02 27.12
N HIS A 106 4.62 -28.81 27.21
CA HIS A 106 3.81 -28.29 26.10
C HIS A 106 3.79 -26.76 26.10
N PRO A 107 3.96 -26.09 24.95
CA PRO A 107 3.70 -24.66 24.82
C PRO A 107 2.23 -24.30 25.08
N ASN A 108 1.97 -23.04 25.42
CA ASN A 108 0.63 -22.47 25.60
C ASN A 108 0.53 -21.11 24.90
N ILE A 109 0.78 -21.12 23.59
CA ILE A 109 0.76 -19.93 22.74
C ILE A 109 -0.71 -19.65 22.36
N ASP A 110 -1.22 -18.45 22.67
CA ASP A 110 -2.56 -18.07 22.25
C ASP A 110 -2.55 -17.56 20.79
N PHE A 111 -3.12 -18.36 19.89
CA PHE A 111 -3.20 -18.03 18.46
C PHE A 111 -4.01 -16.76 18.18
N ARG A 112 -4.88 -16.33 19.09
CA ARG A 112 -5.74 -15.15 18.89
C ARG A 112 -4.93 -13.86 18.72
N ASN A 113 -3.74 -13.79 19.32
CA ASN A 113 -2.82 -12.66 19.17
C ASN A 113 -2.20 -12.54 17.76
N TYR A 114 -2.33 -13.59 16.94
CA TYR A 114 -1.78 -13.64 15.58
C TYR A 114 -2.85 -13.52 14.49
N LEU A 115 -4.13 -13.44 14.85
CA LEU A 115 -5.20 -13.28 13.88
C LEU A 115 -5.11 -11.91 13.24
N ILE A 116 -5.28 -11.87 11.93
CA ILE A 116 -5.24 -10.63 11.14
C ILE A 116 -6.62 -10.33 10.55
N SER A 117 -6.89 -9.06 10.32
CA SER A 117 -8.07 -8.60 9.59
C SER A 117 -7.98 -8.98 8.10
N GLU A 118 -9.11 -8.92 7.40
CA GLU A 118 -9.14 -9.13 5.96
C GLU A 118 -8.31 -8.06 5.21
N ASP A 119 -8.38 -6.81 5.66
CA ASP A 119 -7.56 -5.71 5.10
C ASP A 119 -6.07 -5.94 5.30
N GLU A 120 -5.64 -6.37 6.49
CA GLU A 120 -4.25 -6.77 6.74
C GLU A 120 -3.85 -7.97 5.88
N TYR A 121 -4.72 -8.96 5.74
CA TYR A 121 -4.48 -10.09 4.85
C TYR A 121 -4.33 -9.65 3.39
N TYR A 122 -5.12 -8.71 2.88
CA TYR A 122 -4.89 -8.20 1.53
C TYR A 122 -3.61 -7.38 1.43
N ASN A 123 -3.30 -6.56 2.44
CA ASN A 123 -2.08 -5.76 2.48
C ASN A 123 -0.79 -6.62 2.56
N ILE A 124 -0.84 -7.75 3.26
CA ILE A 124 0.29 -8.67 3.44
C ILE A 124 0.27 -9.76 2.36
N GLY A 125 -0.87 -10.38 2.12
CA GLY A 125 -1.09 -11.44 1.14
C GLY A 125 -0.87 -10.99 -0.30
N MET A 126 -1.16 -9.74 -0.66
CA MET A 126 -0.74 -9.20 -1.96
C MET A 126 0.78 -8.99 -2.08
N LYS A 127 1.57 -9.22 -1.04
CA LYS A 127 3.04 -9.24 -1.13
C LYS A 127 3.58 -10.64 -1.39
N TYR A 128 2.83 -11.71 -1.13
CA TYR A 128 3.38 -13.06 -1.11
C TYR A 128 2.56 -14.04 -1.94
N ASP A 129 3.19 -14.65 -2.95
CA ASP A 129 2.59 -15.79 -3.68
C ASP A 129 2.61 -17.09 -2.85
N LYS A 130 3.37 -17.09 -1.75
CA LYS A 130 3.62 -18.23 -0.89
C LYS A 130 3.10 -17.98 0.51
N PHE A 131 2.29 -18.91 1.02
CA PHE A 131 1.66 -18.81 2.32
C PHE A 131 2.69 -18.80 3.47
N GLU A 132 3.84 -19.45 3.27
CA GLU A 132 4.96 -19.47 4.22
C GLU A 132 5.51 -18.07 4.46
N CYS A 133 5.56 -17.22 3.44
CA CYS A 133 6.05 -15.85 3.60
C CYS A 133 5.04 -14.97 4.35
N LEU A 134 3.72 -15.22 4.17
CA LEU A 134 2.68 -14.60 4.97
C LEU A 134 2.83 -14.98 6.44
N LEU A 135 2.98 -16.28 6.74
CA LEU A 135 3.19 -16.74 8.12
C LEU A 135 4.46 -16.13 8.73
N PHE A 136 5.56 -16.10 7.98
CA PHE A 136 6.79 -15.46 8.43
C PHE A 136 6.57 -14.00 8.82
N ASP A 137 5.88 -13.23 7.99
CA ASP A 137 5.63 -11.82 8.27
C ASP A 137 4.78 -11.62 9.53
N ILE A 138 3.73 -12.43 9.68
CA ILE A 138 2.85 -12.40 10.86
C ILE A 138 3.62 -12.81 12.11
N PHE A 139 4.39 -13.89 12.05
CA PHE A 139 5.09 -14.46 13.19
C PHE A 139 6.32 -13.67 13.61
N ASN A 140 7.00 -13.00 12.69
CA ASN A 140 8.22 -12.24 12.98
C ASN A 140 7.91 -10.87 13.60
N LYS A 141 6.78 -10.25 13.24
CA LYS A 141 6.42 -8.88 13.64
C LYS A 141 5.43 -8.82 14.81
N ASN A 142 4.99 -9.96 15.32
CA ASN A 142 3.98 -9.99 16.36
C ASN A 142 4.56 -9.55 17.72
N GLU A 143 3.92 -8.56 18.37
CA GLU A 143 4.36 -8.02 19.67
C GLU A 143 4.16 -9.00 20.83
N TYR A 144 3.23 -9.96 20.72
CA TYR A 144 2.99 -10.96 21.76
C TYR A 144 4.18 -11.92 21.91
N LEU A 145 4.64 -12.49 20.79
CA LEU A 145 5.78 -13.40 20.75
C LEU A 145 6.30 -13.53 19.31
N ASN A 146 7.59 -13.28 19.09
CA ASN A 146 8.24 -13.53 17.81
C ASN A 146 8.39 -15.04 17.60
N LEU A 147 7.44 -15.64 16.90
CA LEU A 147 7.39 -17.09 16.71
C LEU A 147 8.43 -17.57 15.70
N VAL A 148 8.92 -16.69 14.80
CA VAL A 148 10.07 -17.00 13.93
C VAL A 148 11.33 -17.24 14.75
N LYS A 149 11.60 -16.40 15.76
CA LYS A 149 12.73 -16.60 16.69
C LYS A 149 12.65 -17.95 17.39
N VAL A 150 11.48 -18.29 17.92
CA VAL A 150 11.24 -19.58 18.60
C VAL A 150 11.52 -20.74 17.65
N LEU A 151 10.87 -20.76 16.48
CA LEU A 151 10.98 -21.87 15.53
C LEU A 151 12.39 -22.00 14.93
N ASN A 152 13.06 -20.87 14.65
CA ASN A 152 14.45 -20.87 14.19
C ASN A 152 15.39 -21.40 15.27
N THR A 153 15.21 -21.02 16.54
CA THR A 153 16.00 -21.54 17.66
C THR A 153 15.83 -23.04 17.82
N LEU A 154 14.58 -23.53 17.76
CA LEU A 154 14.28 -24.96 17.85
C LEU A 154 14.89 -25.75 16.69
N SER A 155 14.92 -25.16 15.48
CA SER A 155 15.50 -25.80 14.29
C SER A 155 17.01 -26.09 14.40
N LYS A 156 17.70 -25.40 15.32
CA LYS A 156 19.15 -25.49 15.54
C LYS A 156 19.58 -26.49 16.62
N LEU A 157 18.63 -27.11 17.31
CA LEU A 157 18.94 -28.03 18.40
C LEU A 157 19.39 -29.39 17.82
N ASP A 158 20.63 -29.77 18.15
CA ASP A 158 21.28 -31.01 17.71
C ASP A 158 20.71 -32.24 18.45
N ASP A 159 19.50 -32.69 18.14
CA ASP A 159 19.02 -34.03 18.59
C ASP A 159 17.84 -34.59 17.80
N ILE A 160 17.79 -34.24 16.51
CA ILE A 160 16.63 -34.48 15.67
C ILE A 160 16.66 -35.89 15.07
N ASN A 161 15.95 -36.83 15.70
CA ASN A 161 15.36 -37.99 15.00
C ASN A 161 13.91 -37.68 14.60
N ILE A 162 13.71 -36.50 13.99
CA ILE A 162 12.42 -35.96 13.56
C ILE A 162 11.87 -36.72 12.33
N ASP A 163 12.65 -37.60 11.72
CA ASP A 163 12.17 -38.54 10.70
C ASP A 163 11.23 -39.62 11.25
N ASN A 164 10.90 -39.61 12.55
CA ASN A 164 9.78 -40.39 13.06
C ASN A 164 8.45 -39.90 12.43
N HIS A 165 7.64 -40.83 11.94
CA HIS A 165 6.37 -40.56 11.26
C HIS A 165 5.39 -39.73 12.10
N ASP A 166 5.54 -39.74 13.43
CA ASP A 166 4.70 -38.98 14.36
C ASP A 166 4.95 -37.45 14.34
N TYR A 167 6.14 -36.99 13.92
CA TYR A 167 6.54 -35.57 13.95
C TYR A 167 6.74 -34.95 12.56
N SER A 168 6.31 -35.64 11.49
CA SER A 168 6.61 -35.23 10.11
C SER A 168 6.05 -33.87 9.70
N TYR A 169 4.99 -33.38 10.35
CA TYR A 169 4.44 -32.05 10.08
C TYR A 169 5.18 -30.97 10.90
N PHE A 170 5.53 -31.25 12.16
CA PHE A 170 6.35 -30.35 12.98
C PHE A 170 7.72 -30.10 12.35
N SER A 171 8.32 -31.16 11.80
CA SER A 171 9.56 -31.09 11.03
C SER A 171 9.47 -30.14 9.85
N GLY A 172 8.35 -30.18 9.13
CA GLY A 172 8.07 -29.30 8.01
C GLY A 172 8.02 -27.84 8.45
N ILE A 173 7.37 -27.55 9.58
CA ILE A 173 7.31 -26.20 10.15
C ILE A 173 8.72 -25.73 10.54
N LEU A 174 9.47 -26.52 11.32
CA LEU A 174 10.83 -26.14 11.74
C LEU A 174 11.75 -25.91 10.54
N LYS A 175 11.59 -26.69 9.46
CA LYS A 175 12.38 -26.51 8.24
C LYS A 175 12.04 -25.19 7.52
N ILE A 176 10.77 -24.82 7.44
CA ILE A 176 10.34 -23.56 6.82
C ILE A 176 10.91 -22.35 7.55
N PHE A 177 11.07 -22.43 8.88
CA PHE A 177 11.57 -21.34 9.71
C PHE A 177 13.03 -21.52 10.17
N GLY A 178 13.71 -22.55 9.65
CA GLY A 178 15.10 -22.85 9.96
C GLY A 178 16.08 -22.16 9.00
N ASP A 179 17.37 -22.42 9.21
CA ASP A 179 18.47 -21.72 8.50
C ASP A 179 18.49 -21.92 6.98
N ASP A 180 17.76 -22.92 6.46
CA ASP A 180 17.56 -23.10 5.02
C ASP A 180 16.78 -21.95 4.37
N TYR A 181 15.97 -21.21 5.14
CA TYR A 181 15.03 -20.20 4.63
C TYR A 181 15.02 -18.90 5.44
N VAL A 182 15.48 -18.94 6.69
CA VAL A 182 15.47 -17.81 7.61
C VAL A 182 16.89 -17.54 8.09
N SER A 183 17.33 -16.31 7.86
CA SER A 183 18.64 -15.82 8.28
C SER A 183 18.48 -14.74 9.34
N LEU A 184 19.49 -14.58 10.19
CA LEU A 184 19.56 -13.53 11.21
C LEU A 184 20.59 -12.49 10.76
N ASN A 185 20.21 -11.22 10.71
CA ASN A 185 21.17 -10.14 10.42
C ASN A 185 21.94 -9.72 11.69
N GLU A 186 22.94 -8.86 11.53
CA GLU A 186 23.79 -8.38 12.64
C GLU A 186 23.01 -7.60 13.72
N ASN A 187 21.81 -7.13 13.41
CA ASN A 187 20.91 -6.43 14.32
C ASN A 187 19.95 -7.38 15.07
N ASN A 188 20.14 -8.70 14.94
CA ASN A 188 19.22 -9.73 15.44
C ASN A 188 17.82 -9.71 14.83
N GLU A 189 17.68 -9.22 13.59
CA GLU A 189 16.43 -9.26 12.85
C GLU A 189 16.41 -10.46 11.90
N TYR A 190 15.32 -11.22 11.94
CA TYR A 190 15.12 -12.36 11.07
C TYR A 190 14.63 -11.91 9.69
N TYR A 191 15.24 -12.45 8.63
CA TYR A 191 14.87 -12.20 7.25
C TYR A 191 14.87 -13.50 6.43
N GLN A 192 14.19 -13.48 5.27
CA GLN A 192 14.22 -14.58 4.32
C GLN A 192 15.26 -14.32 3.24
N GLU A 193 16.10 -15.31 2.96
CA GLU A 193 17.02 -15.26 1.83
C GLU A 193 16.37 -15.90 0.59
N LEU A 194 16.32 -15.13 -0.50
CA LEU A 194 15.80 -15.60 -1.78
C LEU A 194 16.90 -15.52 -2.84
N SER A 195 17.29 -16.67 -3.39
CA SER A 195 18.34 -16.77 -4.39
C SER A 195 17.80 -17.03 -5.80
N PHE A 196 18.31 -16.27 -6.77
CA PHE A 196 17.92 -16.36 -8.18
C PHE A 196 19.14 -16.56 -9.08
N ASN A 197 19.32 -17.79 -9.57
CA ASN A 197 20.52 -18.18 -10.35
C ASN A 197 20.54 -17.67 -11.80
N LYS A 198 19.44 -17.07 -12.29
CA LYS A 198 19.34 -16.54 -13.66
C LYS A 198 18.72 -15.15 -13.65
N ILE A 199 19.58 -14.13 -13.70
CA ILE A 199 19.19 -12.72 -13.74
C ILE A 199 19.69 -12.08 -15.04
N THR A 200 18.86 -11.24 -15.65
CA THR A 200 19.33 -10.23 -16.61
C THR A 200 19.47 -8.91 -15.86
N PHE A 201 20.67 -8.33 -15.86
CA PHE A 201 20.99 -7.08 -15.20
C PHE A 201 21.53 -6.08 -16.22
N SER A 202 21.08 -4.82 -16.16
CA SER A 202 21.46 -3.78 -17.14
C SER A 202 21.26 -2.37 -16.57
N LEU A 203 21.91 -1.37 -17.17
CA LEU A 203 21.65 0.04 -16.82
C LEU A 203 20.19 0.43 -17.12
N GLY A 204 19.61 1.15 -16.17
CA GLY A 204 18.23 1.64 -16.18
C GLY A 204 18.11 3.03 -16.81
N GLY A 205 16.91 3.37 -17.29
CA GLY A 205 16.60 4.70 -17.82
C GLY A 205 17.24 5.02 -19.16
N GLN A 206 17.19 6.31 -19.53
CA GLN A 206 17.80 6.90 -20.73
C GLN A 206 18.76 8.02 -20.31
N ASN A 207 18.22 9.17 -19.90
CA ASN A 207 19.02 10.30 -19.39
C ASN A 207 19.65 9.98 -18.03
N SER A 208 18.91 9.30 -17.14
CA SER A 208 19.39 8.95 -15.80
C SER A 208 20.60 8.00 -15.77
N ARG A 209 21.00 7.43 -16.92
CA ARG A 209 22.27 6.70 -17.07
C ARG A 209 23.49 7.59 -16.92
N SER A 210 23.35 8.89 -17.18
CA SER A 210 24.43 9.85 -17.07
C SER A 210 24.51 10.50 -15.68
N TYR A 211 23.63 10.19 -14.73
CA TYR A 211 23.77 10.71 -13.37
C TYR A 211 24.94 10.05 -12.67
N SER A 212 25.49 10.76 -11.67
CA SER A 212 26.56 10.29 -10.79
C SER A 212 26.25 8.88 -10.26
N LYS A 213 25.00 8.70 -9.82
CA LYS A 213 24.37 7.42 -9.46
C LYS A 213 23.37 6.98 -10.54
N PRO A 214 23.74 6.07 -11.46
CA PRO A 214 22.78 5.50 -12.39
C PRO A 214 21.86 4.47 -11.71
N GLY A 215 20.66 4.32 -12.27
CA GLY A 215 19.75 3.23 -11.93
C GLY A 215 20.00 1.96 -12.75
N PHE A 216 19.32 0.87 -12.38
CA PHE A 216 19.44 -0.43 -13.03
C PHE A 216 18.08 -1.07 -13.31
N ASN A 217 18.02 -1.96 -14.31
CA ASN A 217 16.90 -2.86 -14.54
C ASN A 217 17.33 -4.29 -14.17
N LEU A 218 16.47 -4.98 -13.43
CA LEU A 218 16.63 -6.37 -13.03
C LEU A 218 15.47 -7.20 -13.59
N LYS A 219 15.80 -8.30 -14.27
CA LYS A 219 14.81 -9.28 -14.75
C LYS A 219 15.17 -10.69 -14.29
N ILE A 220 14.28 -11.27 -13.51
CA ILE A 220 14.34 -12.67 -13.06
C ILE A 220 13.98 -13.59 -14.24
N ARG A 221 14.79 -14.63 -14.45
CA ARG A 221 14.63 -15.63 -15.51
C ARG A 221 14.42 -17.03 -14.94
N GLY A 222 14.19 -18.00 -15.82
CA GLY A 222 13.99 -19.40 -15.43
C GLY A 222 12.63 -19.70 -14.83
N GLY A 223 11.61 -18.88 -15.12
CA GLY A 223 10.24 -19.07 -14.62
C GLY A 223 10.08 -18.82 -13.12
N LYS A 224 11.04 -18.14 -12.49
CA LYS A 224 10.98 -17.71 -11.09
C LYS A 224 10.49 -16.27 -10.99
N GLU A 225 9.92 -15.94 -9.84
CA GLU A 225 9.29 -14.65 -9.55
C GLU A 225 9.64 -14.24 -8.12
N LEU A 226 9.62 -12.93 -7.88
CA LEU A 226 9.68 -12.32 -6.57
C LEU A 226 8.37 -11.56 -6.40
N PHE A 227 7.53 -11.97 -5.44
CA PHE A 227 6.24 -11.32 -5.14
C PHE A 227 5.34 -11.14 -6.39
N GLY A 228 5.19 -12.19 -7.19
CA GLY A 228 4.40 -12.17 -8.42
C GLY A 228 4.98 -11.30 -9.54
N ARG A 229 6.24 -10.90 -9.44
CA ARG A 229 6.91 -10.04 -10.42
C ARG A 229 8.21 -10.66 -10.92
N ARG A 230 8.51 -10.40 -12.19
CA ARG A 230 9.77 -10.82 -12.83
C ARG A 230 10.68 -9.67 -13.20
N GLN A 231 10.18 -8.44 -13.21
CA GLN A 231 10.90 -7.28 -13.73
C GLN A 231 10.80 -6.13 -12.74
N PHE A 232 11.96 -5.58 -12.40
CA PHE A 232 12.12 -4.53 -11.41
C PHE A 232 13.06 -3.44 -11.94
N LYS A 233 12.88 -2.23 -11.43
CA LYS A 233 13.81 -1.12 -11.58
C LYS A 233 14.43 -0.82 -10.22
N LEU A 234 15.74 -0.66 -10.21
CA LEU A 234 16.51 -0.10 -9.10
C LEU A 234 16.78 1.35 -9.45
N ARG A 235 15.93 2.25 -8.95
CA ARG A 235 16.00 3.66 -9.25
C ARG A 235 16.90 4.35 -8.24
N SER A 236 17.85 5.14 -8.73
CA SER A 236 18.64 6.01 -7.87
C SER A 236 17.89 7.28 -7.48
N ASP A 237 16.91 7.69 -8.32
CA ASP A 237 16.25 9.01 -8.30
C ASP A 237 17.23 10.13 -7.92
N ALA A 238 18.45 10.05 -8.48
CA ALA A 238 19.61 10.83 -8.02
C ALA A 238 19.39 12.33 -8.11
N SER A 239 18.48 12.73 -8.98
CA SER A 239 18.16 14.10 -9.32
C SER A 239 17.20 14.75 -8.31
N GLU A 240 16.49 13.98 -7.47
CA GLU A 240 15.60 14.52 -6.43
C GLU A 240 16.16 14.26 -5.02
N PRO A 241 16.10 15.24 -4.10
CA PRO A 241 16.85 15.19 -2.85
C PRO A 241 16.27 14.28 -1.76
N SER A 242 15.04 13.77 -1.88
CA SER A 242 14.29 13.15 -0.77
C SER A 242 14.32 11.62 -0.75
N TYR A 243 14.46 10.97 -1.91
CA TYR A 243 14.20 9.54 -2.14
C TYR A 243 12.75 9.09 -1.87
N MET A 244 11.80 10.02 -1.75
CA MET A 244 10.44 9.71 -1.28
C MET A 244 9.35 9.98 -2.32
N ARG A 245 9.60 10.75 -3.38
CA ARG A 245 8.55 11.14 -4.34
C ARG A 245 7.91 9.94 -5.02
N THR A 246 8.76 9.06 -5.57
CA THR A 246 8.30 7.82 -6.16
C THR A 246 7.52 6.95 -5.18
N LYS A 247 7.99 6.85 -3.94
CA LYS A 247 7.32 6.07 -2.90
C LYS A 247 5.95 6.64 -2.52
N LEU A 248 5.87 7.95 -2.28
CA LEU A 248 4.65 8.65 -1.90
C LEU A 248 3.60 8.58 -3.01
N MET A 249 4.00 8.77 -4.26
CA MET A 249 3.07 8.66 -5.38
C MET A 249 2.51 7.25 -5.50
N CYS A 250 3.34 6.20 -5.40
CA CYS A 250 2.83 4.81 -5.38
C CYS A 250 1.88 4.57 -4.19
N ASP A 251 2.21 5.07 -3.00
CA ASP A 251 1.36 4.93 -1.80
C ASP A 251 0.02 5.67 -1.93
N ILE A 252 0.00 6.85 -2.56
CA ILE A 252 -1.22 7.59 -2.86
C ILE A 252 -2.15 6.75 -3.75
N HIS A 253 -1.62 6.13 -4.82
CA HIS A 253 -2.42 5.27 -5.69
C HIS A 253 -2.96 4.06 -4.92
N ASN A 254 -2.11 3.39 -4.14
CA ASN A 254 -2.51 2.23 -3.34
C ASN A 254 -3.61 2.59 -2.33
N LYS A 255 -3.49 3.72 -1.62
CA LYS A 255 -4.51 4.19 -0.66
C LYS A 255 -5.84 4.54 -1.34
N LEU A 256 -5.82 4.90 -2.62
CA LEU A 256 -7.01 5.18 -3.42
C LEU A 256 -7.60 3.92 -4.10
N GLY A 257 -6.97 2.75 -3.92
CA GLY A 257 -7.35 1.51 -4.59
C GLY A 257 -7.13 1.54 -6.11
N LEU A 258 -6.22 2.39 -6.58
CA LEU A 258 -5.89 2.49 -8.01
C LEU A 258 -4.84 1.43 -8.40
N PRO A 259 -5.00 0.76 -9.56
CA PRO A 259 -3.96 -0.10 -10.09
C PRO A 259 -2.70 0.72 -10.40
N SER A 260 -1.62 0.48 -9.67
CA SER A 260 -0.34 1.17 -9.87
C SER A 260 0.85 0.24 -9.70
N ILE A 261 2.02 0.71 -10.15
CA ILE A 261 3.29 0.11 -9.74
C ILE A 261 3.51 0.32 -8.23
N SER A 262 4.28 -0.57 -7.62
CA SER A 262 4.70 -0.47 -6.24
C SER A 262 6.15 0.01 -6.13
N ALA A 263 6.44 0.73 -5.05
CA ALA A 263 7.78 1.19 -4.72
C ALA A 263 8.14 0.79 -3.28
N ASN A 264 9.39 0.39 -3.08
CA ASN A 264 10.00 0.15 -1.78
C ASN A 264 11.50 0.48 -1.87
N TYR A 265 12.27 0.20 -0.81
CA TYR A 265 13.69 0.51 -0.72
C TYR A 265 14.53 -0.77 -0.73
N ILE A 266 15.77 -0.66 -1.20
CA ILE A 266 16.74 -1.75 -1.17
C ILE A 266 18.16 -1.22 -0.94
N ILE A 267 18.92 -1.96 -0.13
CA ILE A 267 20.36 -1.82 0.03
C ILE A 267 21.00 -2.70 -1.01
N PHE A 268 21.75 -2.09 -1.92
CA PHE A 268 22.21 -2.76 -3.13
C PHE A 268 23.72 -3.01 -3.10
N TYR A 269 24.11 -4.21 -3.51
CA TYR A 269 25.51 -4.62 -3.64
C TYR A 269 25.75 -5.18 -5.04
N ILE A 270 26.95 -4.92 -5.60
CA ILE A 270 27.44 -5.57 -6.81
C ILE A 270 28.82 -6.13 -6.50
N ASN A 271 29.01 -7.46 -6.61
CA ASN A 271 30.29 -8.12 -6.29
C ASN A 271 30.82 -7.72 -4.90
N ASP A 272 29.95 -7.78 -3.89
CA ASP A 272 30.23 -7.39 -2.50
C ASP A 272 30.56 -5.90 -2.28
N GLU A 273 30.51 -5.07 -3.34
CA GLU A 273 30.65 -3.62 -3.23
C GLU A 273 29.30 -2.98 -2.91
N PHE A 274 29.25 -2.22 -1.81
CA PHE A 274 28.06 -1.48 -1.41
C PHE A 274 27.78 -0.32 -2.38
N MET A 275 26.66 -0.43 -3.11
CA MET A 275 26.23 0.55 -4.10
C MET A 275 25.29 1.61 -3.52
N GLY A 276 24.88 1.46 -2.25
CA GLY A 276 24.03 2.43 -1.58
C GLY A 276 22.55 2.05 -1.56
N LEU A 277 21.74 3.03 -1.15
CA LEU A 277 20.28 2.95 -1.11
C LEU A 277 19.69 3.17 -2.51
N TYR A 278 18.77 2.31 -2.93
CA TYR A 278 17.99 2.46 -4.15
C TYR A 278 16.49 2.33 -3.87
N ILE A 279 15.67 2.93 -4.72
CA ILE A 279 14.23 2.72 -4.74
C ILE A 279 13.96 1.53 -5.67
N LEU A 280 13.45 0.44 -5.12
CA LEU A 280 12.98 -0.73 -5.85
C LEU A 280 11.55 -0.48 -6.33
N THR A 281 11.33 -0.48 -7.63
CA THR A 281 9.97 -0.49 -8.20
C THR A 281 9.73 -1.73 -9.02
N ASP A 282 8.49 -2.22 -9.06
CA ASP A 282 8.09 -3.11 -10.15
C ASP A 282 7.85 -2.29 -11.45
N ALA A 283 7.34 -2.94 -12.49
CA ALA A 283 7.07 -2.30 -13.76
C ALA A 283 5.85 -2.95 -14.44
N TYR A 284 5.05 -2.14 -15.13
CA TYR A 284 3.99 -2.64 -15.99
C TYR A 284 4.57 -3.50 -17.12
N LYS A 285 4.44 -4.82 -16.95
CA LYS A 285 4.91 -5.89 -17.83
C LYS A 285 3.91 -7.03 -17.76
N GLU A 286 4.11 -8.06 -18.59
CA GLU A 286 3.23 -9.23 -18.63
C GLU A 286 3.00 -9.86 -17.26
N SER A 287 4.05 -10.03 -16.44
CA SER A 287 3.91 -10.59 -15.08
C SER A 287 3.07 -9.70 -14.15
N TRP A 288 3.14 -8.38 -14.31
CA TRP A 288 2.32 -7.46 -13.51
C TRP A 288 0.84 -7.58 -13.91
N ILE A 289 0.56 -7.70 -15.21
CA ILE A 289 -0.81 -7.88 -15.72
C ILE A 289 -1.38 -9.24 -15.30
N GLU A 290 -0.58 -10.32 -15.38
CA GLU A 290 -0.97 -11.64 -14.87
C GLU A 290 -1.32 -11.57 -13.39
N TYR A 291 -0.53 -10.86 -12.60
CA TYR A 291 -0.79 -10.73 -11.17
C TYR A 291 -2.06 -9.91 -10.86
N VAL A 292 -2.20 -8.73 -11.45
CA VAL A 292 -3.30 -7.80 -11.10
C VAL A 292 -4.62 -8.21 -11.76
N TYR A 293 -4.58 -8.76 -12.98
CA TYR A 293 -5.78 -9.04 -13.77
C TYR A 293 -5.96 -10.52 -14.13
N GLY A 294 -5.02 -11.40 -13.79
CA GLY A 294 -5.07 -12.82 -14.15
C GLY A 294 -4.81 -13.11 -15.64
N GLU A 295 -4.44 -12.11 -16.44
CA GLU A 295 -4.21 -12.27 -17.89
C GLU A 295 -2.74 -12.63 -18.17
N LYS A 296 -2.48 -13.92 -18.40
CA LYS A 296 -1.17 -14.43 -18.81
C LYS A 296 -0.84 -14.00 -20.24
N ASP A 297 0.45 -13.78 -20.50
CA ASP A 297 1.01 -13.50 -21.84
C ASP A 297 0.26 -12.37 -22.58
N THR A 298 -0.18 -11.35 -21.84
CA THR A 298 -1.04 -10.29 -22.37
C THR A 298 -0.44 -9.65 -23.63
N THR A 299 -1.29 -9.45 -24.64
CA THR A 299 -0.96 -8.65 -25.84
C THR A 299 -1.66 -7.29 -25.81
N ASN A 300 -2.24 -6.91 -24.67
CA ASN A 300 -3.16 -5.78 -24.53
C ASN A 300 -2.54 -4.59 -23.77
N LEU A 301 -1.26 -4.67 -23.39
CA LEU A 301 -0.52 -3.63 -22.67
C LEU A 301 0.41 -2.85 -23.60
N TYR A 302 0.24 -1.53 -23.65
CA TYR A 302 0.99 -0.65 -24.54
C TYR A 302 1.62 0.50 -23.75
N LYS A 303 2.94 0.61 -23.83
CA LYS A 303 3.70 1.74 -23.31
C LYS A 303 3.63 2.91 -24.28
N CYS A 304 3.46 4.12 -23.77
CA CYS A 304 3.66 5.32 -24.56
C CYS A 304 5.14 5.69 -24.69
N GLU A 305 5.63 5.81 -25.92
CA GLU A 305 6.93 6.41 -26.24
C GLU A 305 6.70 7.53 -27.28
N GLU A 306 6.67 8.77 -26.81
CA GLU A 306 6.34 9.97 -27.62
C GLU A 306 4.94 9.91 -28.25
N CYS A 307 3.90 9.81 -27.42
CA CYS A 307 2.56 9.56 -27.91
C CYS A 307 1.46 10.20 -27.06
N ASN A 308 0.28 10.39 -27.65
CA ASN A 308 -0.92 10.83 -26.94
C ASN A 308 -2.08 9.87 -27.18
N LEU A 309 -3.18 10.07 -26.47
CA LEU A 309 -4.41 9.27 -26.61
C LEU A 309 -5.17 9.53 -27.94
N LEU A 310 -4.50 9.97 -29.00
CA LEU A 310 -5.07 10.22 -30.33
C LEU A 310 -4.41 9.34 -31.40
N TYR A 311 -5.14 9.03 -32.46
CA TYR A 311 -4.72 8.11 -33.51
C TYR A 311 -3.50 8.59 -34.32
N GLY A 312 -3.28 9.91 -34.38
CA GLY A 312 -2.15 10.50 -35.09
C GLY A 312 -0.80 10.02 -34.56
N THR A 313 -0.71 9.73 -33.26
CA THR A 313 0.53 9.33 -32.57
C THR A 313 0.58 7.83 -32.27
N ARG A 314 -0.31 7.02 -32.86
CA ARG A 314 -0.46 5.58 -32.60
C ARG A 314 0.84 4.75 -32.70
N ASN A 315 1.81 5.20 -33.49
CA ASN A 315 3.09 4.51 -33.69
C ASN A 315 4.06 4.66 -32.50
N GLY A 316 3.82 5.65 -31.63
CA GLY A 316 4.57 5.85 -30.39
C GLY A 316 4.17 4.84 -29.31
N PHE A 317 2.99 4.24 -29.39
CA PHE A 317 2.64 3.13 -28.49
C PHE A 317 3.41 1.86 -28.86
N LYS A 318 4.12 1.28 -27.88
CA LYS A 318 4.85 0.02 -28.01
C LYS A 318 4.17 -1.06 -27.17
N ASN A 319 3.88 -2.21 -27.78
CA ASN A 319 3.38 -3.35 -27.03
C ASN A 319 4.48 -3.90 -26.12
N GLU A 320 4.15 -4.17 -24.87
CA GLU A 320 5.11 -4.74 -23.91
C GLU A 320 5.40 -6.23 -24.16
N ASN A 321 4.48 -6.92 -24.83
CA ASN A 321 4.74 -8.22 -25.41
C ASN A 321 5.36 -8.03 -26.81
N LYS A 322 6.64 -8.37 -26.93
CA LYS A 322 7.41 -8.20 -28.18
C LYS A 322 6.98 -9.15 -29.30
N GLU A 323 6.23 -10.20 -28.98
CA GLU A 323 5.69 -11.16 -29.95
C GLU A 323 4.33 -10.69 -30.49
N ALA A 324 3.68 -9.72 -29.84
CA ALA A 324 2.42 -9.16 -30.29
C ALA A 324 2.62 -8.27 -31.52
N THR A 325 2.09 -8.71 -32.66
CA THR A 325 2.16 -7.96 -33.93
C THR A 325 0.88 -7.21 -34.29
N ASP A 326 -0.24 -7.55 -33.65
CA ASP A 326 -1.55 -6.97 -33.96
C ASP A 326 -1.91 -5.80 -33.01
N ASN A 327 -2.04 -4.61 -33.60
CA ASN A 327 -2.41 -3.38 -32.91
C ASN A 327 -3.83 -2.90 -33.25
N GLN A 328 -4.66 -3.71 -33.91
CA GLN A 328 -6.00 -3.29 -34.37
C GLN A 328 -6.90 -2.79 -33.22
N LYS A 329 -6.86 -3.46 -32.06
CA LYS A 329 -7.63 -3.04 -30.87
C LYS A 329 -7.22 -1.65 -30.39
N LEU A 330 -5.91 -1.41 -30.26
CA LEU A 330 -5.36 -0.11 -29.89
C LEU A 330 -5.75 0.96 -30.92
N TYR A 331 -5.61 0.65 -32.20
CA TYR A 331 -5.94 1.57 -33.28
C TYR A 331 -7.42 1.94 -33.28
N GLY A 332 -8.32 0.97 -33.07
CA GLY A 332 -9.75 1.22 -32.92
C GLY A 332 -10.06 2.13 -31.73
N PHE A 333 -9.41 1.90 -30.58
CA PHE A 333 -9.52 2.76 -29.41
C PHE A 333 -9.07 4.19 -29.69
N LEU A 334 -7.86 4.37 -30.22
CA LEU A 334 -7.33 5.70 -30.52
C LEU A 334 -8.16 6.43 -31.59
N GLN A 335 -8.75 5.72 -32.55
CA GLN A 335 -9.70 6.29 -33.51
C GLN A 335 -10.98 6.78 -32.82
N ALA A 336 -11.52 6.00 -31.88
CA ALA A 336 -12.68 6.42 -31.09
C ALA A 336 -12.34 7.67 -30.26
N MET A 337 -11.21 7.68 -29.55
CA MET A 337 -10.72 8.85 -28.78
C MET A 337 -10.53 10.09 -29.67
N THR A 338 -10.03 9.90 -30.90
CA THR A 338 -9.85 11.01 -31.86
C THR A 338 -11.18 11.60 -32.32
N LYS A 339 -12.19 10.74 -32.55
CA LYS A 339 -13.52 11.13 -33.01
C LYS A 339 -14.41 11.67 -31.89
N ALA A 340 -14.10 11.32 -30.64
CA ALA A 340 -14.84 11.73 -29.47
C ALA A 340 -14.96 13.26 -29.38
N LYS A 341 -16.18 13.71 -29.14
CA LYS A 341 -16.55 15.08 -28.84
C LYS A 341 -16.71 15.29 -27.33
N SER A 342 -17.03 14.22 -26.60
CA SER A 342 -17.18 14.22 -25.15
C SER A 342 -16.79 12.87 -24.52
N SER A 343 -16.80 12.81 -23.19
CA SER A 343 -16.70 11.57 -22.40
C SER A 343 -17.72 10.51 -22.79
N VAL A 344 -18.97 10.90 -23.05
CA VAL A 344 -20.08 9.98 -23.40
C VAL A 344 -19.75 9.12 -24.64
N ASP A 345 -18.97 9.66 -25.58
CA ASP A 345 -18.60 8.93 -26.80
C ASP A 345 -17.65 7.74 -26.53
N VAL A 346 -16.98 7.72 -25.37
CA VAL A 346 -15.93 6.74 -25.04
C VAL A 346 -16.14 6.00 -23.73
N GLU A 347 -17.15 6.35 -22.92
CA GLU A 347 -17.42 5.76 -21.60
C GLU A 347 -17.65 4.24 -21.63
N SER A 348 -18.12 3.71 -22.78
CA SER A 348 -18.33 2.28 -23.00
C SER A 348 -17.05 1.49 -23.25
N ILE A 349 -15.96 2.18 -23.62
CA ILE A 349 -14.69 1.55 -24.00
C ILE A 349 -13.49 2.03 -23.17
N PHE A 350 -13.62 3.13 -22.42
CA PHE A 350 -12.56 3.74 -21.60
C PHE A 350 -13.08 3.94 -20.18
N ASP A 351 -12.26 3.58 -19.20
CA ASP A 351 -12.60 3.73 -17.79
C ASP A 351 -12.41 5.19 -17.36
N LEU A 352 -13.48 5.97 -17.48
CA LEU A 352 -13.44 7.41 -17.22
C LEU A 352 -13.25 7.75 -15.74
N ASP A 353 -13.81 6.98 -14.82
CA ASP A 353 -13.66 7.25 -13.39
C ASP A 353 -12.21 6.99 -12.94
N GLN A 354 -11.61 5.91 -13.42
CA GLN A 354 -10.18 5.65 -13.21
C GLN A 354 -9.34 6.79 -13.81
N PHE A 355 -9.60 7.16 -15.07
CA PHE A 355 -8.90 8.26 -15.72
C PHE A 355 -9.05 9.60 -14.97
N TYR A 356 -10.24 9.94 -14.48
CA TYR A 356 -10.46 11.17 -13.71
C TYR A 356 -9.65 11.19 -12.41
N LYS A 357 -9.51 10.04 -11.73
CA LYS A 357 -8.65 9.94 -10.55
C LYS A 357 -7.18 10.17 -10.91
N GLU A 358 -6.67 9.57 -11.98
CA GLU A 358 -5.29 9.78 -12.46
C GLU A 358 -5.04 11.26 -12.78
N ILE A 359 -5.94 11.91 -13.52
CA ILE A 359 -5.80 13.34 -13.86
C ILE A 359 -5.90 14.25 -12.62
N ALA A 360 -6.74 13.90 -11.65
CA ALA A 360 -6.80 14.61 -10.38
C ALA A 360 -5.49 14.46 -9.59
N ILE A 361 -4.90 13.26 -9.55
CA ILE A 361 -3.60 13.01 -8.92
C ILE A 361 -2.50 13.81 -9.62
N GLU A 362 -2.42 13.75 -10.95
CA GLU A 362 -1.44 14.52 -11.73
C GLU A 362 -1.59 16.04 -11.48
N TYR A 363 -2.83 16.54 -11.41
CA TYR A 363 -3.08 17.95 -11.07
C TYR A 363 -2.63 18.30 -9.64
N LEU A 364 -2.97 17.46 -8.66
CA LEU A 364 -2.66 17.72 -7.25
C LEU A 364 -1.15 17.69 -7.01
N SER A 365 -0.46 16.69 -7.56
CA SER A 365 0.98 16.51 -7.38
C SER A 365 1.85 17.29 -8.37
N PHE A 366 1.24 18.09 -9.26
CA PHE A 366 1.97 18.86 -10.28
C PHE A 366 2.85 17.96 -11.17
N SER A 367 2.28 16.85 -11.63
CA SER A 367 2.95 15.87 -12.47
C SER A 367 2.99 16.37 -13.91
N TRP A 368 4.09 17.01 -14.29
CA TRP A 368 4.21 17.65 -15.60
C TRP A 368 4.64 16.68 -16.72
N ASP A 369 5.33 15.59 -16.38
CA ASP A 369 5.93 14.66 -17.36
C ASP A 369 5.05 13.45 -17.75
N HIS A 370 3.74 13.54 -17.49
CA HIS A 370 2.77 12.47 -17.79
C HIS A 370 1.85 12.88 -18.93
N ILE A 371 0.56 13.18 -18.69
CA ILE A 371 -0.36 13.55 -19.78
C ILE A 371 -0.04 14.91 -20.39
N ASN A 372 0.50 15.85 -19.60
CA ASN A 372 0.88 17.19 -20.03
C ASN A 372 1.99 17.16 -21.09
N ASN A 373 3.03 16.34 -20.88
CA ASN A 373 4.12 16.14 -21.83
C ASN A 373 3.97 14.91 -22.73
N GLN A 374 2.88 14.16 -22.59
CA GLN A 374 2.59 13.00 -23.43
C GLN A 374 3.65 11.88 -23.26
N HIS A 375 4.05 11.62 -22.02
CA HIS A 375 5.11 10.67 -21.65
C HIS A 375 4.76 9.88 -20.37
N ASN A 376 5.56 8.88 -19.99
CA ASN A 376 5.45 8.12 -18.73
C ASN A 376 4.11 7.46 -18.39
N TYR A 377 3.34 7.01 -19.38
CA TYR A 377 2.13 6.23 -19.14
C TYR A 377 1.99 5.04 -20.09
N TYR A 378 1.10 4.13 -19.70
CA TYR A 378 0.65 2.99 -20.49
C TYR A 378 -0.85 3.08 -20.71
N VAL A 379 -1.32 2.38 -21.74
CA VAL A 379 -2.74 2.01 -21.87
C VAL A 379 -2.86 0.50 -21.89
N TYR A 380 -3.86 0.00 -21.17
CA TYR A 380 -4.13 -1.43 -21.09
C TYR A 380 -5.61 -1.69 -21.36
N LYS A 381 -5.91 -2.72 -22.18
CA LYS A 381 -7.28 -3.17 -22.42
C LYS A 381 -7.64 -4.27 -21.42
N ASN A 382 -8.35 -3.90 -20.35
CA ASN A 382 -8.81 -4.82 -19.34
C ASN A 382 -9.88 -5.78 -19.93
N PRO A 383 -9.64 -7.11 -19.93
CA PRO A 383 -10.58 -8.07 -20.49
C PRO A 383 -11.81 -8.32 -19.60
N ILE A 384 -11.75 -8.00 -18.30
CA ILE A 384 -12.82 -8.26 -17.33
C ILE A 384 -14.02 -7.34 -17.60
N ASN A 385 -13.77 -6.03 -17.69
CA ASN A 385 -14.80 -5.03 -17.94
C ASN A 385 -14.82 -4.57 -19.42
N ASN A 386 -13.91 -5.08 -20.24
CA ASN A 386 -13.71 -4.70 -21.63
C ASN A 386 -13.55 -3.18 -21.81
N LYS A 387 -12.84 -2.50 -20.89
CA LYS A 387 -12.47 -1.08 -20.98
C LYS A 387 -10.96 -0.87 -21.03
N TRP A 388 -10.54 0.22 -21.66
CA TRP A 388 -9.17 0.70 -21.61
C TRP A 388 -8.96 1.47 -20.31
N ILE A 389 -7.76 1.35 -19.72
CA ILE A 389 -7.33 2.10 -18.54
C ILE A 389 -6.02 2.82 -18.83
N TYR A 390 -5.74 3.87 -18.05
CA TYR A 390 -4.57 4.73 -18.16
C TYR A 390 -3.67 4.52 -16.95
N LEU A 391 -2.42 4.09 -17.15
CA LEU A 391 -1.52 3.66 -16.07
C LEU A 391 -0.24 4.51 -16.07
N ILE A 392 -0.06 5.39 -15.07
CA ILE A 392 1.11 6.27 -14.96
C ILE A 392 2.26 5.63 -14.18
N HIS A 393 3.49 6.08 -14.45
CA HIS A 393 4.72 5.65 -13.76
C HIS A 393 5.79 6.75 -13.82
N ASP A 394 6.98 6.57 -13.24
CA ASP A 394 8.07 7.58 -13.28
C ASP A 394 7.69 8.88 -12.53
N PHE A 395 7.68 8.80 -11.21
CA PHE A 395 7.15 9.84 -10.33
C PHE A 395 8.24 10.70 -9.67
N ASP A 396 9.50 10.60 -10.10
CA ASP A 396 10.62 11.36 -9.53
C ASP A 396 10.51 12.87 -9.81
N LEU A 397 9.78 13.22 -10.87
CA LEU A 397 9.50 14.61 -11.27
C LEU A 397 8.19 15.18 -10.67
N ASP A 398 7.48 14.40 -9.87
CA ASP A 398 6.25 14.82 -9.23
C ASP A 398 6.54 15.65 -7.97
N MET A 399 5.50 16.25 -7.40
CA MET A 399 5.57 17.12 -6.22
C MET A 399 6.60 18.24 -6.39
N CYS A 400 6.55 18.90 -7.56
CA CYS A 400 7.40 20.04 -7.92
C CYS A 400 8.91 19.75 -7.97
N SER A 401 9.32 18.49 -8.07
CA SER A 401 10.74 18.17 -8.30
C SER A 401 11.26 18.87 -9.58
N HIS A 402 12.48 19.42 -9.52
CA HIS A 402 13.15 20.14 -10.63
C HIS A 402 12.47 21.40 -11.16
N PHE A 403 11.48 21.94 -10.46
CA PHE A 403 10.86 23.20 -10.85
C PHE A 403 11.45 24.35 -10.03
N ASP A 404 12.16 25.27 -10.68
CA ASP A 404 12.83 26.40 -10.02
C ASP A 404 11.84 27.39 -9.37
N GLN A 405 10.60 27.44 -9.86
CA GLN A 405 9.58 28.38 -9.43
C GLN A 405 8.57 27.69 -8.50
N PHE A 406 9.00 27.43 -7.28
CA PHE A 406 8.22 26.71 -6.28
C PHE A 406 6.83 27.34 -5.99
N SER A 407 6.72 28.68 -6.00
CA SER A 407 5.42 29.34 -5.85
C SER A 407 4.47 29.09 -7.05
N GLU A 408 4.98 28.82 -8.24
CA GLU A 408 4.12 28.56 -9.42
C GLU A 408 3.56 27.15 -9.40
N CYS A 409 4.38 26.15 -9.08
CA CYS A 409 3.92 24.76 -9.01
C CYS A 409 2.88 24.54 -7.89
N THR A 410 3.05 25.19 -6.75
CA THR A 410 2.11 25.09 -5.62
C THR A 410 0.76 25.77 -5.89
N LYS A 411 0.76 26.80 -6.75
CA LYS A 411 -0.43 27.58 -7.15
C LYS A 411 -0.89 27.28 -8.58
N TYR A 412 -0.54 26.11 -9.11
CA TYR A 412 -0.90 25.74 -10.47
C TYR A 412 -2.43 25.70 -10.67
N ASP A 413 -2.93 26.60 -11.53
CA ASP A 413 -4.36 26.78 -11.81
C ASP A 413 -4.91 25.57 -12.58
N PHE A 414 -6.04 25.06 -12.12
CA PHE A 414 -6.76 23.96 -12.76
C PHE A 414 -7.13 24.23 -14.23
N LYS A 415 -7.33 25.48 -14.63
CA LYS A 415 -7.55 25.84 -16.04
C LYS A 415 -6.41 25.38 -16.94
N ASN A 416 -5.20 25.25 -16.40
CA ASN A 416 -4.03 24.83 -17.17
C ASN A 416 -4.13 23.37 -17.65
N ILE A 417 -4.63 22.46 -16.81
CA ILE A 417 -4.81 21.05 -17.22
C ILE A 417 -5.90 20.91 -18.29
N LEU A 418 -6.88 21.82 -18.30
CA LEU A 418 -7.92 21.90 -19.31
C LEU A 418 -7.46 22.51 -20.64
N TYR A 419 -6.21 22.98 -20.77
CA TYR A 419 -5.68 23.37 -22.07
C TYR A 419 -5.36 22.18 -22.97
N LEU A 420 -5.12 21.00 -22.39
CA LEU A 420 -4.94 19.77 -23.17
C LEU A 420 -6.26 19.39 -23.86
N PRO A 421 -6.32 19.35 -25.20
CA PRO A 421 -7.58 19.16 -25.91
C PRO A 421 -8.31 17.87 -25.57
N ILE A 422 -7.58 16.79 -25.30
CA ILE A 422 -8.19 15.50 -24.93
C ILE A 422 -8.76 15.54 -23.51
N VAL A 423 -8.00 16.05 -22.54
CA VAL A 423 -8.44 16.22 -21.15
C VAL A 423 -9.67 17.12 -21.11
N LYS A 424 -9.63 18.25 -21.82
CA LYS A 424 -10.77 19.16 -21.94
C LYS A 424 -12.02 18.43 -22.45
N LYS A 425 -11.93 17.69 -23.54
CA LYS A 425 -13.09 16.96 -24.10
C LYS A 425 -13.68 15.94 -23.14
N LEU A 426 -12.83 15.22 -22.42
CA LEU A 426 -13.25 14.13 -21.52
C LEU A 426 -13.75 14.65 -20.17
N ILE A 427 -13.20 15.76 -19.67
CA ILE A 427 -13.56 16.28 -18.33
C ILE A 427 -14.65 17.34 -18.42
N TYR A 428 -14.63 18.24 -19.42
CA TYR A 428 -15.45 19.46 -19.39
C TYR A 428 -16.95 19.21 -19.26
N ASN A 429 -17.47 18.16 -19.91
CA ASN A 429 -18.89 17.81 -19.82
C ASN A 429 -19.29 17.14 -18.49
N ASN A 430 -18.32 16.62 -17.74
CA ASN A 430 -18.49 15.96 -16.43
C ASN A 430 -17.65 16.67 -15.36
N ILE A 431 -17.47 17.99 -15.48
CA ILE A 431 -16.51 18.72 -14.65
C ILE A 431 -16.88 18.69 -13.16
N GLU A 432 -18.16 18.67 -12.83
CA GLU A 432 -18.61 18.60 -11.44
C GLU A 432 -18.29 17.24 -10.82
N HIS A 433 -18.49 16.14 -11.54
CA HIS A 433 -18.07 14.80 -11.10
C HIS A 433 -16.55 14.71 -10.93
N PHE A 434 -15.78 15.27 -11.87
CA PHE A 434 -14.32 15.35 -11.72
C PHE A 434 -13.90 16.15 -10.46
N LYS A 435 -14.58 17.27 -10.18
CA LYS A 435 -14.33 18.06 -8.97
C LYS A 435 -14.68 17.27 -7.70
N GLU A 436 -15.75 16.47 -7.71
CA GLU A 436 -16.10 15.59 -6.60
C GLU A 436 -15.00 14.55 -6.34
N ILE A 437 -14.49 13.90 -7.39
CA ILE A 437 -13.34 12.98 -7.30
C ILE A 437 -12.10 13.71 -6.74
N LEU A 438 -11.78 14.90 -7.25
CA LEU A 438 -10.65 15.68 -6.76
C LEU A 438 -10.79 16.03 -5.27
N LYS A 439 -12.00 16.46 -4.85
CA LYS A 439 -12.31 16.74 -3.44
C LYS A 439 -12.13 15.51 -2.57
N GLU A 440 -12.63 14.36 -3.02
CA GLU A 440 -12.48 13.09 -2.32
C GLU A 440 -11.00 12.74 -2.11
N ILE A 441 -10.17 12.87 -3.16
CA ILE A 441 -8.73 12.58 -3.08
C ILE A 441 -8.04 13.52 -2.07
N VAL A 442 -8.37 14.82 -2.09
CA VAL A 442 -7.82 15.80 -1.14
C VAL A 442 -8.19 15.43 0.30
N ILE A 443 -9.47 15.12 0.56
CA ILE A 443 -9.95 14.81 1.91
C ILE A 443 -9.37 13.48 2.42
N LYS A 444 -9.31 12.45 1.58
CA LYS A 444 -8.90 11.10 2.01
C LYS A 444 -7.39 10.89 2.06
N VAL A 445 -6.64 11.53 1.15
CA VAL A 445 -5.24 11.16 0.90
C VAL A 445 -4.31 12.37 0.75
N PHE A 446 -4.63 13.32 -0.14
CA PHE A 446 -3.73 14.45 -0.44
C PHE A 446 -3.93 15.62 0.53
N ASN A 447 -3.68 15.37 1.81
CA ASN A 447 -3.76 16.37 2.88
C ASN A 447 -2.61 16.21 3.89
N PRO A 448 -2.23 17.29 4.61
CA PRO A 448 -1.16 17.25 5.60
C PRO A 448 -1.35 16.21 6.71
N ALA A 449 -2.57 16.06 7.26
CA ALA A 449 -2.86 15.08 8.32
C ALA A 449 -2.56 13.63 7.90
N THR A 450 -2.65 13.34 6.60
CA THR A 450 -2.35 12.01 6.04
C THR A 450 -0.90 11.91 5.58
N LEU A 451 -0.39 12.88 4.82
CA LEU A 451 0.90 12.76 4.16
C LEU A 451 2.08 13.12 5.07
N PHE A 452 1.91 13.99 6.07
CA PHE A 452 3.02 14.33 6.96
C PHE A 452 3.45 13.15 7.83
N PRO A 453 2.54 12.45 8.54
CA PRO A 453 2.93 11.27 9.30
C PRO A 453 3.57 10.19 8.42
N ARG A 454 3.08 10.04 7.17
CA ARG A 454 3.68 9.10 6.22
C ARG A 454 5.09 9.49 5.79
N ILE A 455 5.34 10.78 5.55
CA ILE A 455 6.69 11.30 5.27
C ILE A 455 7.60 11.03 6.46
N ASP A 456 7.14 11.30 7.69
CA ASP A 456 7.93 11.10 8.91
C ASP A 456 8.26 9.63 9.16
N GLU A 457 7.30 8.72 8.92
CA GLU A 457 7.50 7.27 8.98
C GLU A 457 8.56 6.82 7.96
N ILE A 458 8.43 7.21 6.70
CA ILE A 458 9.40 6.85 5.65
C ILE A 458 10.77 7.44 5.97
N LYS A 459 10.81 8.72 6.39
CA LYS A 459 12.04 9.42 6.78
C LYS A 459 12.76 8.67 7.88
N SER A 460 12.08 8.37 8.97
CA SER A 460 12.63 7.62 10.09
C SER A 460 13.17 6.25 9.64
N PHE A 461 12.38 5.53 8.82
CA PHE A 461 12.75 4.22 8.30
C PHE A 461 14.00 4.26 7.42
N ILE A 462 14.10 5.19 6.47
CA ILE A 462 15.21 5.20 5.49
C ILE A 462 16.44 5.96 5.96
N ARG A 463 16.32 6.83 6.97
CA ARG A 463 17.40 7.68 7.49
C ARG A 463 18.74 6.96 7.71
N PRO A 464 18.82 5.83 8.44
CA PRO A 464 20.11 5.16 8.67
C PRO A 464 20.76 4.70 7.36
N TYR A 465 19.98 4.28 6.38
CA TYR A 465 20.47 3.83 5.08
C TYR A 465 20.88 4.98 4.16
N VAL A 466 20.17 6.11 4.25
CA VAL A 466 20.57 7.35 3.57
C VAL A 466 21.90 7.86 4.13
N GLN A 467 22.10 7.78 5.44
CA GLN A 467 23.38 8.13 6.06
C GLN A 467 24.52 7.28 5.51
N LEU A 468 24.31 5.96 5.34
CA LEU A 468 25.28 5.08 4.69
C LEU A 468 25.53 5.47 3.22
N ASP A 469 24.48 5.80 2.45
CA ASP A 469 24.61 6.28 1.05
C ASP A 469 25.43 7.57 0.90
N LYS A 470 25.43 8.39 1.96
CA LYS A 470 26.10 9.70 2.01
C LYS A 470 27.38 9.68 2.84
N THR A 471 27.90 8.51 3.18
CA THR A 471 29.18 8.34 3.87
C THR A 471 30.22 7.85 2.88
N LEU A 472 31.43 8.42 2.94
CA LEU A 472 32.55 7.96 2.11
C LEU A 472 33.01 6.57 2.58
N ASN A 473 33.29 5.69 1.63
CA ASN A 473 33.98 4.43 1.90
C ASN A 473 35.48 4.66 2.18
N ASP A 474 36.21 3.58 2.49
CA ASP A 474 37.66 3.61 2.77
C ASP A 474 38.51 4.20 1.62
N ASN A 475 37.99 4.18 0.39
CA ASN A 475 38.64 4.76 -0.79
C ASN A 475 38.32 6.25 -0.98
N GLY A 476 37.53 6.86 -0.09
CA GLY A 476 37.09 8.25 -0.20
C GLY A 476 36.04 8.47 -1.27
N GLU A 477 35.20 7.47 -1.57
CA GLU A 477 34.14 7.54 -2.58
C GLU A 477 32.75 7.31 -1.96
N TYR A 478 31.73 7.97 -2.51
CA TYR A 478 30.34 7.72 -2.14
C TYR A 478 29.79 6.46 -2.84
N PRO A 479 29.00 5.61 -2.15
CA PRO A 479 28.39 4.40 -2.70
C PRO A 479 27.67 4.60 -4.04
N GLY A 480 27.93 3.72 -5.01
CA GLY A 480 27.24 3.69 -6.30
C GLY A 480 27.48 4.90 -7.22
N ARG A 481 28.37 5.84 -6.86
CA ARG A 481 28.67 7.04 -7.67
C ARG A 481 29.72 6.76 -8.74
N MET A 482 29.26 6.02 -9.75
CA MET A 482 30.07 5.45 -10.82
C MET A 482 30.39 6.46 -11.94
N ASN A 483 29.50 7.39 -12.27
CA ASN A 483 29.78 8.37 -13.32
C ASN A 483 30.48 9.60 -12.74
N LYS A 484 31.78 9.73 -12.99
CA LYS A 484 32.60 10.86 -12.50
C LYS A 484 32.42 12.16 -13.30
N ASN A 485 31.67 12.13 -14.40
CA ASN A 485 31.41 13.32 -15.23
C ASN A 485 30.15 14.10 -14.80
N ASP A 486 29.45 13.62 -13.78
CA ASP A 486 28.24 14.23 -13.23
C ASP A 486 28.43 14.41 -11.72
N ASP A 487 28.04 15.57 -11.23
CA ASP A 487 28.20 16.00 -9.84
C ASP A 487 26.87 16.04 -9.08
N THR A 488 25.80 15.44 -9.62
CA THR A 488 24.49 15.38 -8.97
C THR A 488 24.63 14.67 -7.62
N PHE A 489 24.53 15.45 -6.55
CA PHE A 489 24.66 14.96 -5.18
C PHE A 489 23.99 15.93 -4.21
N TYR A 490 23.18 15.39 -3.30
CA TYR A 490 22.61 16.13 -2.18
C TYR A 490 23.22 15.67 -0.87
N THR A 491 23.61 16.60 -0.02
CA THR A 491 24.17 16.31 1.31
C THR A 491 23.12 15.69 2.24
N MET A 492 23.56 15.19 3.39
CA MET A 492 22.62 14.69 4.41
C MET A 492 21.69 15.81 4.90
N GLU A 493 22.23 17.01 5.11
CA GLU A 493 21.46 18.21 5.50
C GLU A 493 20.41 18.59 4.44
N GLN A 494 20.78 18.55 3.14
CA GLN A 494 19.83 18.81 2.06
C GLN A 494 18.74 17.74 1.98
N TRP A 495 19.08 16.46 2.19
CA TRP A 495 18.08 15.40 2.26
C TRP A 495 17.10 15.64 3.42
N GLU A 496 17.60 15.89 4.64
CA GLU A 496 16.79 16.20 5.82
C GLU A 496 15.85 17.38 5.54
N ALA A 497 16.37 18.49 5.02
CA ALA A 497 15.60 19.69 4.72
C ALA A 497 14.55 19.48 3.61
N SER A 498 14.88 18.69 2.57
CA SER A 498 13.98 18.43 1.44
C SER A 498 12.73 17.61 1.78
N THR A 499 12.73 16.94 2.93
CA THR A 499 11.55 16.25 3.45
C THR A 499 10.62 17.19 4.23
N GLU A 500 11.13 18.35 4.66
CA GLU A 500 10.46 19.30 5.53
C GLU A 500 9.91 20.51 4.76
N PHE A 501 10.00 21.70 5.37
CA PHE A 501 9.43 22.94 4.87
C PHE A 501 10.40 23.80 4.03
N GLU A 502 11.54 23.26 3.60
CA GLU A 502 12.58 24.00 2.88
C GLU A 502 12.19 24.26 1.42
N GLU A 503 11.94 25.52 1.09
CA GLU A 503 11.47 25.93 -0.24
C GLU A 503 12.56 25.80 -1.32
N SER A 504 13.83 26.07 -1.00
CA SER A 504 14.92 26.01 -1.99
C SER A 504 15.22 24.60 -2.51
N LEU A 505 14.72 23.57 -1.82
CA LEU A 505 14.86 22.16 -2.16
C LEU A 505 13.53 21.53 -2.57
N ASN A 506 12.50 22.35 -2.80
CA ASN A 506 11.14 21.91 -3.10
C ASN A 506 10.63 20.92 -2.03
N GLY A 507 10.75 21.32 -0.76
CA GLY A 507 10.44 20.50 0.41
C GLY A 507 9.07 19.83 0.34
N LEU A 508 8.99 18.52 0.62
CA LEU A 508 7.77 17.72 0.47
C LEU A 508 6.61 18.27 1.32
N LYS A 509 6.83 18.47 2.63
CA LYS A 509 5.80 19.02 3.51
C LYS A 509 5.40 20.44 3.12
N LYS A 510 6.37 21.25 2.68
CA LYS A 510 6.08 22.60 2.14
C LYS A 510 5.14 22.53 0.94
N PHE A 511 5.47 21.68 -0.03
CA PHE A 511 4.72 21.55 -1.28
C PHE A 511 3.28 21.13 -0.98
N ILE A 512 3.12 20.07 -0.19
CA ILE A 512 1.82 19.52 0.19
C ILE A 512 0.98 20.59 0.92
N LEU A 513 1.55 21.30 1.90
CA LEU A 513 0.82 22.33 2.65
C LEU A 513 0.31 23.45 1.74
N LEU A 514 1.20 24.04 0.93
CA LEU A 514 0.83 25.15 0.06
C LEU A 514 -0.17 24.71 -1.01
N ARG A 515 0.03 23.51 -1.56
CA ARG A 515 -0.86 22.94 -2.56
C ARG A 515 -2.24 22.63 -1.98
N TYR A 516 -2.30 22.03 -0.80
CA TYR A 516 -3.52 21.77 -0.05
C TYR A 516 -4.31 23.07 0.18
N ARG A 517 -3.68 24.09 0.76
CA ARG A 517 -4.30 25.43 0.97
C ARG A 517 -4.86 26.02 -0.32
N TYR A 518 -4.07 25.99 -1.38
CA TYR A 518 -4.48 26.52 -2.69
C TYR A 518 -5.72 25.80 -3.23
N VAL A 519 -5.70 24.47 -3.22
CA VAL A 519 -6.80 23.64 -3.75
C VAL A 519 -8.06 23.76 -2.88
N CYS A 520 -7.92 23.80 -1.55
CA CYS A 520 -9.05 24.02 -0.64
C CYS A 520 -9.79 25.32 -0.95
N LYS A 521 -9.04 26.39 -1.20
CA LYS A 521 -9.58 27.69 -1.58
C LYS A 521 -10.22 27.65 -2.97
N GLU A 522 -9.49 27.15 -3.98
CA GLU A 522 -9.94 27.14 -5.38
C GLU A 522 -11.24 26.35 -5.57
N PHE A 523 -11.39 25.20 -4.89
CA PHE A 523 -12.55 24.32 -5.03
C PHE A 523 -13.58 24.44 -3.91
N SER A 524 -13.40 25.39 -2.99
CA SER A 524 -14.26 25.60 -1.81
C SER A 524 -14.47 24.28 -1.04
N ILE A 525 -13.36 23.62 -0.71
CA ILE A 525 -13.33 22.39 0.08
C ILE A 525 -13.28 22.79 1.55
N GLU A 526 -14.13 22.16 2.37
CA GLU A 526 -14.01 22.27 3.83
C GLU A 526 -12.79 21.47 4.27
N CYS A 527 -11.71 22.19 4.55
CA CYS A 527 -10.41 21.65 4.90
C CYS A 527 -10.10 21.93 6.36
N ASP A 528 -9.18 21.13 6.92
CA ASP A 528 -8.80 21.23 8.33
C ASP A 528 -8.24 22.64 8.64
N PRO A 529 -8.92 23.42 9.51
CA PRO A 529 -8.53 24.78 9.84
C PRO A 529 -7.10 24.92 10.37
N MET A 530 -6.57 23.88 11.03
CA MET A 530 -5.21 23.87 11.57
C MET A 530 -4.18 24.10 10.45
N TYR A 531 -4.40 23.47 9.30
CA TYR A 531 -3.50 23.60 8.15
C TYR A 531 -3.84 24.78 7.25
N LEU A 532 -4.93 25.51 7.48
CA LEU A 532 -5.30 26.71 6.73
C LEU A 532 -4.75 28.00 7.34
N ASP A 533 -4.35 28.00 8.62
CA ASP A 533 -3.81 29.20 9.28
C ASP A 533 -2.49 29.64 8.63
N GLU A 534 -2.48 30.84 8.05
CA GLU A 534 -1.28 31.45 7.48
C GLU A 534 -0.21 31.75 8.54
N ASN A 535 -0.60 31.86 9.81
CA ASN A 535 0.29 32.02 10.96
C ASN A 535 0.73 30.69 11.58
N MET A 536 0.28 29.55 11.04
CA MET A 536 0.77 28.24 11.45
C MET A 536 2.29 28.27 11.39
N ASN A 537 2.92 28.17 12.57
CA ASN A 537 4.36 28.30 12.68
C ASN A 537 5.00 27.08 12.01
N MET A 538 5.47 27.27 10.77
CA MET A 538 6.15 26.24 9.98
C MET A 538 7.49 25.80 10.60
N ASN A 539 7.94 26.45 11.68
CA ASN A 539 9.11 26.08 12.47
C ASN A 539 8.78 25.26 13.73
N LEU A 540 7.51 24.97 14.04
CA LEU A 540 7.13 24.16 15.22
C LEU A 540 7.62 22.71 15.16
N THR A 541 8.26 22.28 14.07
CA THR A 541 8.90 20.95 13.94
C THR A 541 10.42 20.97 14.17
N ILE A 542 11.02 22.11 14.50
CA ILE A 542 12.50 22.23 14.66
C ILE A 542 12.93 22.44 16.13
N THR A 543 12.04 22.84 17.05
CA THR A 543 12.46 23.26 18.39
C THR A 543 12.29 22.25 19.54
N GLU A 544 11.90 20.99 19.27
CA GLU A 544 11.94 19.92 20.29
C GLU A 544 12.84 18.72 19.91
N THR A 545 13.67 18.88 18.88
CA THR A 545 14.69 17.87 18.50
C THR A 545 16.13 18.32 18.77
N GLU A 546 16.35 19.28 19.67
CA GLU A 546 17.66 19.48 20.31
C GLU A 546 17.68 18.83 21.70
N SER A 547 18.08 17.55 21.75
CA SER A 547 18.98 16.96 22.77
C SER A 547 18.92 15.43 22.92
N LEU A 548 18.46 14.69 21.90
CA LEU A 548 18.66 13.22 21.84
C LEU A 548 19.62 12.78 20.72
N TYR A 549 20.50 13.67 20.27
CA TYR A 549 21.67 13.27 19.51
C TYR A 549 22.85 13.15 20.48
N PRO A 550 23.42 11.96 20.69
CA PRO A 550 24.69 11.83 21.38
C PRO A 550 25.71 12.69 20.63
N THR A 551 26.26 13.69 21.31
CA THR A 551 27.50 14.33 20.90
C THR A 551 28.55 13.25 20.67
N GLU A 552 29.22 13.31 19.53
CA GLU A 552 30.34 12.46 19.17
C GLU A 552 31.26 12.22 20.37
N THR A 553 31.31 10.97 20.84
CA THR A 553 32.47 10.30 21.45
C THR A 553 32.07 8.88 21.83
N GLU A 554 32.10 7.98 20.85
CA GLU A 554 32.87 6.74 20.93
C GLU A 554 32.76 6.06 19.57
N THR A 555 33.90 5.84 18.94
CA THR A 555 34.06 5.07 17.71
C THR A 555 33.60 3.64 17.95
N SER A 556 32.31 3.37 17.77
CA SER A 556 31.84 2.04 17.39
C SER A 556 32.11 1.91 15.90
N SER A 557 33.16 1.16 15.55
CA SER A 557 33.42 0.78 14.18
C SER A 557 32.26 -0.07 13.68
N PHE A 558 31.31 0.56 12.97
CA PHE A 558 30.46 -0.14 12.02
C PHE A 558 31.40 -0.68 10.93
N LEU A 559 31.74 -1.96 11.02
CA LEU A 559 32.52 -2.63 10.00
C LEU A 559 31.57 -2.95 8.85
N ILE A 560 31.99 -2.56 7.64
CA ILE A 560 31.38 -3.02 6.40
C ILE A 560 31.56 -4.55 6.37
N PRO A 561 30.49 -5.35 6.20
CA PRO A 561 30.61 -6.80 6.17
C PRO A 561 31.44 -7.21 4.95
N THR A 562 32.61 -7.79 5.21
CA THR A 562 33.39 -8.52 4.20
C THR A 562 33.06 -9.99 4.37
N SER A 563 32.04 -10.49 3.67
CA SER A 563 31.80 -11.92 3.59
C SER A 563 32.90 -12.55 2.73
N THR A 564 33.90 -13.13 3.39
CA THR A 564 34.85 -14.02 2.72
C THR A 564 34.17 -15.37 2.54
N PHE A 565 33.76 -15.67 1.31
CA PHE A 565 33.33 -17.02 0.94
C PHE A 565 34.56 -17.93 0.90
N ASP A 566 34.63 -18.88 1.82
CA ASP A 566 35.56 -20.01 1.71
C ASP A 566 35.11 -20.90 0.55
N PHE A 567 35.86 -20.84 -0.56
CA PHE A 567 35.68 -21.74 -1.69
C PHE A 567 36.05 -23.17 -1.28
N ILE A 568 35.05 -24.04 -1.19
CA ILE A 568 35.26 -25.49 -1.30
C ILE A 568 35.68 -25.77 -2.75
N ASN A 569 36.97 -26.08 -2.95
CA ASN A 569 37.49 -26.57 -4.22
C ASN A 569 36.84 -27.93 -4.55
N ILE A 570 35.86 -27.92 -5.45
CA ILE A 570 35.39 -29.15 -6.11
C ILE A 570 36.23 -29.31 -7.38
N GLU A 571 37.17 -30.27 -7.35
CA GLU A 571 37.88 -30.72 -8.54
C GLU A 571 36.87 -31.35 -9.51
N ALA A 572 36.63 -30.67 -10.64
CA ALA A 572 35.85 -31.21 -11.73
C ALA A 572 36.66 -32.29 -12.48
N THR A 573 36.32 -33.56 -12.28
CA THR A 573 36.75 -34.64 -13.16
C THR A 573 36.07 -34.51 -14.51
N THR A 574 36.88 -34.26 -15.55
CA THR A 574 36.46 -34.25 -16.95
C THR A 574 36.36 -35.69 -17.48
N THR A 575 35.16 -36.11 -17.85
CA THR A 575 34.96 -37.25 -18.76
C THR A 575 34.36 -36.73 -20.07
N THR A 576 35.13 -36.88 -21.13
CA THR A 576 34.80 -36.57 -22.52
C THR A 576 33.76 -37.54 -23.08
N ILE A 577 32.70 -37.02 -23.68
CA ILE A 577 31.89 -37.74 -24.68
C ILE A 577 31.79 -36.87 -25.93
N GLU A 578 32.07 -37.50 -27.06
CA GLU A 578 32.24 -36.94 -28.40
C GLU A 578 30.99 -36.31 -29.01
N ASP A 579 31.28 -35.40 -29.94
CA ASP A 579 30.41 -34.55 -30.75
C ASP A 579 29.28 -35.23 -31.55
N THR A 580 28.22 -34.46 -31.78
CA THR A 580 27.52 -34.44 -33.08
C THR A 580 26.88 -33.05 -33.38
N ILE A 581 27.71 -32.10 -33.85
CA ILE A 581 27.59 -31.26 -35.09
C ILE A 581 26.19 -31.30 -35.79
N LEU A 582 25.44 -30.26 -36.18
CA LEU A 582 25.60 -28.87 -36.74
C LEU A 582 24.17 -28.22 -36.87
N PRO A 583 23.94 -26.98 -37.41
CA PRO A 583 24.71 -25.73 -37.38
C PRO A 583 23.91 -24.53 -36.84
N ILE A 584 24.63 -23.56 -36.25
CA ILE A 584 24.16 -22.17 -36.07
C ILE A 584 24.88 -21.31 -37.12
N TYR A 585 24.13 -20.51 -37.87
CA TYR A 585 24.68 -19.45 -38.71
C TYR A 585 25.11 -18.27 -37.82
N ALA A 586 26.39 -17.93 -37.92
CA ALA A 586 27.03 -16.80 -37.26
C ALA A 586 26.71 -15.47 -37.96
N SER A 587 26.62 -14.39 -37.17
CA SER A 587 27.12 -13.09 -37.61
C SER A 587 27.84 -12.42 -36.45
N ILE A 588 29.16 -12.34 -36.62
CA ILE A 588 30.17 -11.73 -35.76
C ILE A 588 30.09 -10.20 -35.92
N PHE A 589 30.11 -9.51 -34.77
CA PHE A 589 30.62 -8.15 -34.64
C PHE A 589 32.15 -8.23 -34.60
N ASP A 590 32.84 -7.37 -35.34
CA ASP A 590 34.13 -6.87 -34.87
C ASP A 590 34.49 -5.53 -35.52
N SER A 591 35.56 -4.97 -35.00
CA SER A 591 35.69 -3.62 -34.46
C SER A 591 36.61 -2.70 -35.27
N ASN A 592 36.69 -1.46 -34.77
CA ASN A 592 37.74 -0.44 -34.97
C ASN A 592 37.60 0.48 -36.20
N ILE A 593 37.53 1.79 -35.95
CA ILE A 593 38.68 2.70 -36.07
C ILE A 593 38.27 4.12 -35.64
N ASP A 594 39.25 4.74 -34.99
CA ASP A 594 39.38 6.06 -34.37
C ASP A 594 39.38 7.25 -35.37
N LYS A 595 39.23 8.46 -34.80
CA LYS A 595 39.54 9.83 -35.34
C LYS A 595 38.44 10.74 -35.93
N THR A 596 38.09 11.70 -35.08
CA THR A 596 38.16 13.18 -35.25
C THR A 596 37.52 13.91 -36.45
N ILE A 597 36.86 15.03 -36.08
CA ILE A 597 36.76 16.35 -36.76
C ILE A 597 35.45 16.68 -37.51
N THR A 598 34.70 17.58 -36.84
CA THR A 598 33.94 18.78 -37.29
C THR A 598 32.67 18.69 -38.13
N SER A 599 31.65 19.35 -37.57
CA SER A 599 30.63 20.22 -38.16
C SER A 599 30.49 20.26 -39.69
N SER A 600 29.24 20.14 -40.16
CA SER A 600 28.54 21.31 -40.71
C SER A 600 27.08 20.99 -41.04
N VAL A 601 26.25 21.94 -40.62
CA VAL A 601 24.88 22.26 -41.05
C VAL A 601 24.73 22.25 -42.58
N LEU A 602 23.60 21.76 -43.09
CA LEU A 602 22.66 22.46 -44.00
C LEU A 602 21.76 21.47 -44.78
N ASP A 603 20.49 21.39 -44.37
CA ASP A 603 19.36 22.02 -45.08
C ASP A 603 19.20 21.76 -46.59
N PHE A 604 18.11 21.09 -47.01
CA PHE A 604 17.00 21.69 -47.79
C PHE A 604 16.04 20.65 -48.41
N SER A 605 14.75 20.89 -48.13
CA SER A 605 13.56 20.83 -49.01
C SER A 605 13.18 19.59 -49.83
N ASN A 606 11.96 19.11 -49.51
CA ASN A 606 10.78 18.94 -50.38
C ASN A 606 10.99 18.81 -51.90
N THR A 607 10.46 17.72 -52.47
CA THR A 607 9.46 17.85 -53.55
C THR A 607 8.65 16.56 -53.77
N GLU A 608 7.36 16.77 -54.03
CA GLU A 608 6.32 15.80 -54.35
C GLU A 608 6.58 15.06 -55.67
N ILE A 609 6.10 13.81 -55.76
CA ILE A 609 5.66 13.21 -57.02
C ILE A 609 4.34 12.48 -56.79
N THR A 610 3.29 12.99 -57.42
CA THR A 610 2.02 12.34 -57.69
C THR A 610 2.17 11.39 -58.88
N THR A 611 1.49 10.24 -58.86
CA THR A 611 0.92 9.63 -60.09
C THR A 611 -0.24 8.70 -59.74
N SER A 612 -1.39 9.02 -60.33
CA SER A 612 -2.64 8.27 -60.41
C SER A 612 -2.64 7.33 -61.61
N ILE A 613 -3.19 6.12 -61.49
CA ILE A 613 -3.90 5.42 -62.58
C ILE A 613 -5.06 4.61 -61.98
N GLU A 614 -6.29 4.95 -62.40
CA GLU A 614 -7.52 4.14 -62.31
C GLU A 614 -7.52 3.08 -63.43
N ASP A 615 -8.05 1.87 -63.20
CA ASP A 615 -9.40 1.50 -63.69
C ASP A 615 -9.79 -0.01 -63.54
N THR A 616 -11.03 -0.19 -63.05
CA THR A 616 -12.07 -1.20 -63.36
C THR A 616 -12.02 -2.73 -63.05
N ILE A 617 -12.91 -3.12 -62.12
CA ILE A 617 -14.01 -4.14 -62.12
C ILE A 617 -13.71 -5.63 -62.44
N LEU A 618 -13.98 -6.52 -61.45
CA LEU A 618 -14.95 -7.64 -61.58
C LEU A 618 -15.44 -8.18 -60.22
N SER A 619 -16.76 -8.25 -60.06
CA SER A 619 -17.48 -8.85 -58.93
C SER A 619 -17.46 -10.38 -58.99
N THR A 620 -17.23 -11.05 -57.86
CA THR A 620 -17.72 -12.42 -57.64
C THR A 620 -18.38 -12.53 -56.27
N THR A 621 -19.70 -12.69 -56.31
CA THR A 621 -20.55 -13.09 -55.18
C THR A 621 -20.49 -14.62 -55.05
N ILE A 622 -20.14 -15.12 -53.86
CA ILE A 622 -20.44 -16.50 -53.46
C ILE A 622 -21.34 -16.44 -52.24
N SER A 623 -22.58 -16.91 -52.45
CA SER A 623 -23.58 -17.12 -51.41
C SER A 623 -23.43 -18.53 -50.86
N ILE A 624 -23.46 -18.70 -49.53
CA ILE A 624 -23.74 -20.00 -48.90
C ILE A 624 -24.88 -19.79 -47.90
N ILE A 625 -26.00 -20.44 -48.19
CA ILE A 625 -27.22 -20.51 -47.37
C ILE A 625 -27.10 -21.73 -46.42
N PRO A 626 -27.59 -21.63 -45.17
CA PRO A 626 -27.53 -22.72 -44.20
C PRO A 626 -28.64 -23.76 -44.41
N THR A 627 -28.31 -25.04 -44.23
CA THR A 627 -29.31 -26.12 -44.14
C THR A 627 -29.60 -26.45 -42.68
N THR A 628 -30.87 -26.28 -42.32
CA THR A 628 -31.52 -26.77 -41.10
C THR A 628 -31.79 -28.28 -41.18
N ASN A 629 -31.79 -28.95 -40.03
CA ASN A 629 -32.77 -30.00 -39.74
C ASN A 629 -33.04 -30.10 -38.24
N SER A 630 -34.31 -29.93 -37.92
CA SER A 630 -34.99 -29.94 -36.63
C SER A 630 -35.36 -31.34 -36.19
N ILE A 631 -35.33 -31.61 -34.88
CA ILE A 631 -36.36 -32.42 -34.20
C ILE A 631 -36.86 -31.65 -32.97
N LEU A 632 -38.18 -31.52 -32.90
CA LEU A 632 -39.02 -30.74 -31.96
C LEU A 632 -39.62 -31.72 -30.87
N PRO A 633 -40.48 -31.29 -29.92
CA PRO A 633 -40.34 -31.56 -28.49
C PRO A 633 -41.63 -32.15 -27.85
N THR A 634 -41.67 -32.29 -26.53
CA THR A 634 -42.87 -32.30 -25.67
C THR A 634 -42.39 -32.29 -24.22
N SER A 635 -42.96 -31.60 -23.22
CA SER A 635 -44.06 -30.64 -23.15
C SER A 635 -44.04 -29.97 -21.77
N ILE A 636 -44.53 -28.74 -21.76
CA ILE A 636 -44.63 -27.72 -20.72
C ILE A 636 -45.66 -28.04 -19.60
N SER A 637 -45.42 -27.53 -18.38
CA SER A 637 -46.47 -26.80 -17.63
C SER A 637 -45.88 -25.72 -16.71
N ILE A 638 -46.25 -24.47 -17.00
CA ILE A 638 -45.91 -23.18 -16.37
C ILE A 638 -47.02 -22.79 -15.36
N LEU A 639 -46.72 -22.01 -14.29
CA LEU A 639 -47.27 -20.66 -13.93
C LEU A 639 -46.89 -20.22 -12.48
N PRO A 640 -47.02 -18.93 -12.09
CA PRO A 640 -45.89 -18.01 -11.87
C PRO A 640 -45.90 -17.32 -10.50
N THR A 641 -44.84 -16.61 -10.12
CA THR A 641 -44.97 -15.41 -9.27
C THR A 641 -43.90 -14.37 -9.60
N THR A 642 -44.38 -13.15 -9.74
CA THR A 642 -43.69 -11.88 -9.98
C THR A 642 -42.79 -11.46 -8.83
N ASN A 643 -41.74 -10.68 -9.13
CA ASN A 643 -41.35 -9.40 -8.51
C ASN A 643 -39.92 -9.06 -8.97
N SER A 644 -39.78 -8.22 -10.01
CA SER A 644 -39.55 -6.77 -9.90
C SER A 644 -38.20 -6.42 -9.27
N ILE A 645 -37.30 -5.98 -10.14
CA ILE A 645 -36.15 -5.13 -9.90
C ILE A 645 -36.53 -3.95 -8.98
N LEU A 646 -35.68 -3.63 -8.01
CA LEU A 646 -35.64 -2.28 -7.42
C LEU A 646 -34.21 -1.71 -7.51
N PRO A 647 -34.04 -0.43 -7.89
CA PRO A 647 -32.76 0.21 -8.09
C PRO A 647 -32.23 0.85 -6.79
N THR A 648 -30.92 1.07 -6.76
CA THR A 648 -30.21 1.91 -5.78
C THR A 648 -30.75 3.34 -5.81
N SER A 649 -31.31 3.78 -4.68
CA SER A 649 -31.88 5.12 -4.50
C SER A 649 -30.81 6.16 -4.19
N ILE A 650 -30.75 7.17 -5.05
CA ILE A 650 -30.18 8.50 -4.82
C ILE A 650 -31.03 9.21 -3.76
N SER A 651 -30.42 9.74 -2.70
CA SER A 651 -31.07 10.64 -1.75
C SER A 651 -31.10 12.06 -2.31
N VAL A 652 -32.23 12.44 -2.92
CA VAL A 652 -32.57 13.84 -3.21
C VAL A 652 -33.25 14.43 -1.98
N LEU A 653 -32.67 15.53 -1.46
CA LEU A 653 -33.27 16.35 -0.39
C LEU A 653 -34.61 16.96 -0.87
N PRO A 654 -35.72 16.87 -0.11
CA PRO A 654 -36.94 17.59 -0.46
C PRO A 654 -36.84 19.06 0.00
N SER A 655 -37.08 19.96 -0.95
CA SER A 655 -37.33 21.38 -0.71
C SER A 655 -38.57 21.59 0.17
N THR A 656 -38.41 22.15 1.37
CA THR A 656 -39.52 22.71 2.13
C THR A 656 -39.55 24.23 1.96
N ASN A 657 -40.56 24.71 1.24
CA ASN A 657 -41.02 26.09 1.29
C ASN A 657 -41.56 26.39 2.69
N SER A 658 -40.79 27.07 3.53
CA SER A 658 -41.31 27.79 4.69
C SER A 658 -41.24 29.28 4.41
N ILE A 659 -42.42 29.87 4.19
CA ILE A 659 -42.65 31.30 4.20
C ILE A 659 -42.40 31.78 5.64
N LEU A 660 -41.48 32.74 5.82
CA LEU A 660 -41.43 33.58 7.03
C LEU A 660 -41.73 35.04 6.61
N PRO A 661 -42.49 35.81 7.42
CA PRO A 661 -43.05 37.07 7.00
C PRO A 661 -42.03 38.21 7.06
N THR A 662 -42.15 39.12 6.10
CA THR A 662 -41.55 40.45 6.10
C THR A 662 -42.11 41.30 7.24
N SER A 663 -41.23 41.87 8.07
CA SER A 663 -41.49 43.10 8.80
C SER A 663 -40.34 44.09 8.59
N ASN A 664 -40.67 45.24 7.99
CA ASN A 664 -39.82 46.42 7.88
C ASN A 664 -39.49 47.00 9.27
N SER A 665 -38.25 47.40 9.49
CA SER A 665 -37.94 48.64 10.20
C SER A 665 -36.52 49.12 9.89
N GLN A 666 -36.41 50.44 9.86
CA GLN A 666 -35.34 51.27 9.31
C GLN A 666 -34.01 51.22 10.06
N PHE A 667 -32.97 51.67 9.35
CA PHE A 667 -31.67 52.11 9.86
C PHE A 667 -31.80 53.18 10.95
N ASP A 668 -30.96 53.05 11.99
CA ASP A 668 -30.34 54.16 12.70
C ASP A 668 -28.90 53.73 13.09
N GLU A 669 -27.90 54.60 12.81
CA GLU A 669 -26.52 54.48 13.29
C GLU A 669 -26.39 55.04 14.71
N ALA A 670 -25.70 54.33 15.61
CA ALA A 670 -24.68 54.90 16.52
C ALA A 670 -24.08 53.85 17.49
N THR A 671 -22.75 53.76 17.45
CA THR A 671 -21.78 53.52 18.55
C THR A 671 -22.23 52.68 19.76
N GLY A 672 -21.70 51.46 19.87
CA GLY A 672 -21.76 50.65 21.09
C GLY A 672 -20.77 49.49 21.05
N THR A 673 -20.00 49.35 22.12
CA THR A 673 -19.01 48.31 22.42
C THR A 673 -19.54 46.88 22.17
N LEU A 674 -18.69 46.00 21.61
CA LEU A 674 -18.98 44.58 21.43
C LEU A 674 -19.36 43.92 22.78
N PRO A 675 -20.46 43.14 22.86
CA PRO A 675 -20.76 42.35 24.04
C PRO A 675 -19.84 41.12 24.12
N PRO A 676 -19.60 40.58 25.34
CA PRO A 676 -18.77 39.40 25.51
C PRO A 676 -19.43 38.17 24.87
N ILE A 677 -18.58 37.32 24.28
CA ILE A 677 -18.93 36.01 23.71
C ILE A 677 -19.56 35.18 24.83
N SER A 678 -20.86 34.90 24.72
CA SER A 678 -21.53 33.89 25.52
C SER A 678 -21.03 32.52 25.05
N GLN A 679 -20.09 31.93 25.79
CA GLN A 679 -19.75 30.52 25.66
C GLN A 679 -21.02 29.69 25.84
N THR A 680 -21.48 29.06 24.76
CA THR A 680 -22.45 27.96 24.85
C THR A 680 -21.65 26.75 25.31
N THR A 681 -21.75 26.41 26.59
CA THR A 681 -21.17 25.17 27.13
C THR A 681 -21.95 23.98 26.56
N VAL A 682 -21.38 23.36 25.51
CA VAL A 682 -21.88 22.08 25.00
C VAL A 682 -21.64 21.04 26.10
N THR A 683 -22.72 20.54 26.69
CA THR A 683 -22.68 19.51 27.73
C THR A 683 -22.88 18.15 27.06
N PHE A 684 -21.81 17.35 26.99
CA PHE A 684 -21.85 15.99 26.47
C PHE A 684 -22.47 15.04 27.50
N LYS A 685 -23.16 13.99 27.02
CA LYS A 685 -23.81 12.98 27.86
C LYS A 685 -22.92 11.75 28.08
N CYS A 686 -22.06 11.45 27.11
CA CYS A 686 -21.07 10.38 27.13
C CYS A 686 -19.81 10.85 26.41
N LEU A 687 -18.69 10.18 26.65
CA LEU A 687 -17.41 10.61 26.08
C LEU A 687 -17.37 10.48 24.55
N SER A 688 -18.10 9.52 23.97
CA SER A 688 -18.11 9.29 22.52
C SER A 688 -18.69 10.44 21.69
N GLU A 689 -19.57 11.27 22.28
CA GLU A 689 -20.17 12.42 21.58
C GLU A 689 -19.10 13.44 21.14
N PHE A 690 -17.92 13.45 21.79
CA PHE A 690 -16.78 14.27 21.40
C PHE A 690 -16.16 13.85 20.06
N LEU A 691 -16.21 12.56 19.75
CA LEU A 691 -15.71 11.99 18.50
C LEU A 691 -16.77 11.96 17.40
N GLY A 692 -17.95 12.55 17.65
CA GLY A 692 -19.08 12.56 16.74
C GLY A 692 -19.96 11.31 16.81
N TYR A 693 -19.77 10.43 17.81
CA TYR A 693 -20.55 9.20 17.97
C TYR A 693 -21.60 9.32 19.09
N PRO A 694 -22.83 8.83 18.89
CA PRO A 694 -23.90 8.96 19.87
C PRO A 694 -23.61 8.16 21.16
N CYS A 695 -24.27 8.52 22.25
CA CYS A 695 -24.31 7.65 23.43
C CYS A 695 -25.15 6.41 23.16
N CYS A 696 -24.71 5.29 23.71
CA CYS A 696 -25.47 4.05 23.60
C CYS A 696 -26.82 4.16 24.32
N SER A 697 -27.81 3.46 23.76
CA SER A 697 -29.05 3.17 24.47
C SER A 697 -28.75 2.42 25.77
N SER A 698 -29.52 2.67 26.83
CA SER A 698 -29.37 1.98 28.12
C SER A 698 -29.60 0.46 28.05
N GLU A 699 -30.14 -0.04 26.93
CA GLU A 699 -30.34 -1.47 26.67
C GLU A 699 -29.08 -2.16 26.10
N LEU A 700 -28.13 -1.38 25.59
CA LEU A 700 -26.83 -1.89 25.12
C LEU A 700 -25.84 -1.83 26.27
N THR A 701 -25.39 -3.00 26.73
CA THR A 701 -24.42 -3.13 27.84
C THR A 701 -23.16 -3.89 27.45
N THR A 702 -23.14 -4.51 26.27
CA THR A 702 -21.99 -5.26 25.76
C THR A 702 -20.92 -4.29 25.27
N ILE A 703 -19.71 -4.41 25.82
CA ILE A 703 -18.54 -3.64 25.42
C ILE A 703 -17.85 -4.39 24.27
N TYR A 704 -17.76 -3.75 23.10
CA TYR A 704 -17.09 -4.30 21.92
C TYR A 704 -15.68 -3.75 21.73
N ALA A 705 -15.41 -2.54 22.27
CA ALA A 705 -14.09 -1.94 22.28
C ALA A 705 -13.94 -1.05 23.52
N LYS A 706 -12.69 -0.85 23.95
CA LYS A 706 -12.35 0.07 25.02
C LYS A 706 -11.08 0.82 24.62
N ASP A 707 -11.13 2.13 24.70
CA ASP A 707 -10.01 3.01 24.42
C ASP A 707 -9.96 4.16 25.45
N GLU A 708 -9.11 5.15 25.19
CA GLU A 708 -8.96 6.34 26.04
C GLU A 708 -10.19 7.25 26.09
N TYR A 709 -11.15 7.08 25.18
CA TYR A 709 -12.43 7.78 25.13
C TYR A 709 -13.58 6.97 25.75
N GLY A 710 -13.27 5.82 26.35
CA GLY A 710 -14.19 5.03 27.16
C GLY A 710 -14.51 3.66 26.57
N GLU A 711 -15.63 3.11 27.02
CA GLU A 711 -16.16 1.82 26.60
C GLU A 711 -17.18 2.05 25.49
N TRP A 712 -17.09 1.24 24.44
CA TRP A 712 -17.86 1.37 23.22
C TRP A 712 -18.74 0.17 22.99
N SER A 713 -19.94 0.42 22.47
CA SER A 713 -20.82 -0.61 21.95
C SER A 713 -21.16 -0.35 20.49
N TYR A 714 -21.72 -1.34 19.81
CA TYR A 714 -22.22 -1.20 18.45
C TYR A 714 -23.73 -1.43 18.44
N ASP A 715 -24.51 -0.43 18.02
CA ASP A 715 -25.95 -0.54 17.87
C ASP A 715 -26.28 -1.19 16.52
N PHE A 716 -26.40 -2.52 16.51
CA PHE A 716 -26.76 -3.29 15.30
C PHE A 716 -28.15 -2.95 14.72
N THR A 717 -29.02 -2.27 15.48
CA THR A 717 -30.31 -1.83 14.93
C THR A 717 -30.18 -0.56 14.09
N LYS A 718 -29.16 0.25 14.36
CA LYS A 718 -28.87 1.50 13.67
C LYS A 718 -27.61 1.44 12.80
N ASN A 719 -26.85 0.36 12.88
CA ASN A 719 -25.55 0.18 12.22
C ASN A 719 -24.55 1.29 12.55
N GLU A 720 -24.45 1.70 13.82
CA GLU A 720 -23.52 2.75 14.28
C GLU A 720 -22.82 2.39 15.59
N TRP A 721 -21.58 2.88 15.76
CA TRP A 721 -20.86 2.84 17.03
C TRP A 721 -21.43 3.85 18.01
N CYS A 722 -21.46 3.49 19.29
CA CYS A 722 -21.92 4.36 20.36
C CYS A 722 -21.07 4.21 21.63
N GLY A 723 -21.01 5.24 22.47
CA GLY A 723 -20.28 5.21 23.75
C GLY A 723 -21.13 4.82 24.94
N LEU A 724 -20.61 3.93 25.79
CA LEU A 724 -21.21 3.50 27.05
C LEU A 724 -20.74 4.35 28.25
N THR A 725 -19.54 4.93 28.19
CA THR A 725 -18.98 5.69 29.30
C THR A 725 -19.61 7.08 29.39
N LYS A 726 -20.26 7.35 30.53
CA LYS A 726 -20.90 8.63 30.81
C LYS A 726 -19.88 9.75 30.94
N PHE A 727 -20.24 10.92 30.43
CA PHE A 727 -19.42 12.12 30.57
C PHE A 727 -19.63 12.69 31.97
N GLU A 728 -18.60 12.62 32.81
CA GLU A 728 -18.57 13.31 34.09
C GLU A 728 -17.87 14.67 33.93
N ASP A 729 -18.67 15.73 34.12
CA ASP A 729 -18.20 17.11 34.16
C ASP A 729 -17.54 17.37 35.52
N SER A 730 -16.21 17.35 35.54
CA SER A 730 -15.40 17.52 36.74
C SER A 730 -15.26 18.98 37.19
N SER A 731 -16.05 19.91 36.65
CA SER A 731 -16.07 21.32 37.07
C SER A 731 -16.62 21.56 38.50
N ASN A 732 -17.05 20.53 39.24
CA ASN A 732 -17.58 20.66 40.59
C ASN A 732 -17.15 19.57 41.60
N GLN A 733 -15.91 19.08 41.52
CA GLN A 733 -15.33 18.30 42.64
C GLN A 733 -14.19 19.06 43.33
N ASP A 734 -14.55 19.63 44.47
CA ASP A 734 -13.67 20.28 45.44
C ASP A 734 -12.84 19.22 46.17
N HIS A 735 -11.58 18.99 45.76
CA HIS A 735 -10.53 18.36 46.58
C HIS A 735 -9.10 18.74 46.10
N SER A 736 -8.60 19.83 46.70
CA SER A 736 -7.20 20.16 47.06
C SER A 736 -6.02 19.54 46.29
N GLY A 737 -5.92 19.81 45.00
CA GLY A 737 -4.65 19.83 44.27
C GLY A 737 -4.82 20.81 43.13
N GLU A 738 -4.33 22.05 43.29
CA GLU A 738 -4.42 23.06 42.23
C GLU A 738 -3.75 22.52 40.97
N CYS A 739 -4.52 22.52 39.89
CA CYS A 739 -4.07 22.09 38.60
C CYS A 739 -3.19 23.18 37.99
N TRP A 740 -1.88 22.97 38.05
CA TRP A 740 -0.89 23.97 37.69
C TRP A 740 -0.98 24.41 36.22
N SER A 741 -1.45 23.53 35.32
CA SER A 741 -1.56 23.81 33.88
C SER A 741 -2.69 24.79 33.53
N GLU A 742 -3.70 24.96 34.38
CA GLU A 742 -4.82 25.88 34.08
C GLU A 742 -4.36 27.33 34.01
N ILE A 743 -3.34 27.70 34.79
CA ILE A 743 -2.72 29.04 34.76
C ILE A 743 -2.03 29.28 33.41
N LEU A 744 -1.57 28.21 32.76
CA LEU A 744 -0.92 28.25 31.44
C LEU A 744 -1.93 28.14 30.29
N GLY A 745 -3.23 28.05 30.58
CA GLY A 745 -4.30 27.94 29.59
C GLY A 745 -4.64 26.52 29.15
N TYR A 746 -4.12 25.50 29.85
CA TYR A 746 -4.33 24.09 29.53
C TYR A 746 -5.11 23.35 30.63
N PRO A 747 -6.08 22.50 30.31
CA PRO A 747 -6.88 21.77 31.30
C PRO A 747 -6.04 20.76 32.09
N CYS A 748 -6.62 20.18 33.13
CA CYS A 748 -6.02 19.07 33.86
C CYS A 748 -6.23 17.75 33.13
N CYS A 749 -5.23 16.88 33.16
CA CYS A 749 -5.43 15.51 32.70
C CYS A 749 -6.35 14.76 33.65
N LYS A 750 -7.21 13.92 33.06
CA LYS A 750 -8.07 12.97 33.76
C LYS A 750 -7.35 11.63 33.95
N GLY A 751 -6.46 11.25 33.04
CA GLY A 751 -5.57 10.10 33.14
C GLY A 751 -4.19 10.46 33.68
N CYS A 752 -3.36 9.42 33.80
CA CYS A 752 -2.04 9.48 34.44
C CYS A 752 -0.88 9.17 33.48
N LYS A 753 -1.17 9.07 32.18
CA LYS A 753 -0.18 8.75 31.16
C LYS A 753 0.61 10.01 30.82
N ILE A 754 1.87 10.03 31.26
CA ILE A 754 2.81 11.12 31.00
C ILE A 754 3.30 11.00 29.56
N TYR A 755 3.00 12.01 28.74
CA TYR A 755 3.54 12.15 27.39
C TYR A 755 4.83 12.98 27.40
N GLU A 756 4.91 13.96 28.30
CA GLU A 756 6.07 14.84 28.44
C GLU A 756 6.22 15.33 29.88
N THR A 757 7.40 15.80 30.28
CA THR A 757 7.59 16.49 31.56
C THR A 757 8.59 17.62 31.37
N ASP A 758 8.20 18.83 31.76
CA ASP A 758 9.01 20.04 31.63
C ASP A 758 9.23 20.73 33.00
N SER A 759 9.62 22.01 32.98
CA SER A 759 9.83 22.80 34.20
C SER A 759 8.56 23.16 34.95
N ASP A 760 7.40 23.11 34.30
CA ASP A 760 6.09 23.46 34.87
C ASP A 760 5.39 22.23 35.46
N GLY A 761 5.56 21.04 34.86
CA GLY A 761 5.14 19.77 35.43
C GLY A 761 5.06 18.63 34.42
N SER A 762 4.38 17.52 34.79
CA SER A 762 4.16 16.39 33.87
C SER A 762 2.93 16.62 33.02
N TRP A 763 3.07 16.56 31.69
CA TRP A 763 2.00 16.76 30.74
C TRP A 763 1.43 15.44 30.23
N GLY A 764 0.12 15.41 30.06
CA GLY A 764 -0.59 14.39 29.32
C GLY A 764 -1.24 14.97 28.08
N TYR A 765 -1.63 14.11 27.15
CA TYR A 765 -2.35 14.49 25.95
C TYR A 765 -3.66 13.72 25.91
N GLU A 766 -4.76 14.40 26.21
CA GLU A 766 -6.09 13.83 26.34
C GLU A 766 -7.12 14.78 25.69
N PHE A 767 -8.16 14.23 25.06
CA PHE A 767 -9.21 15.04 24.41
C PHE A 767 -8.66 16.03 23.35
N ASN A 768 -7.62 15.63 22.62
CA ASN A 768 -6.97 16.39 21.53
C ASN A 768 -6.39 17.75 21.97
N GLN A 769 -5.97 17.85 23.22
CA GLN A 769 -5.31 19.02 23.79
C GLN A 769 -4.30 18.58 24.85
N TRP A 770 -3.26 19.38 25.02
CA TRP A 770 -2.33 19.21 26.13
C TRP A 770 -3.02 19.49 27.46
N CYS A 771 -2.70 18.68 28.46
CA CYS A 771 -3.24 18.82 29.80
C CYS A 771 -2.16 18.60 30.87
N GLY A 772 -2.30 19.23 32.03
CA GLY A 772 -1.38 19.05 33.15
C GLY A 772 -1.76 17.85 34.00
N ILE A 773 -0.82 16.93 34.20
CA ILE A 773 -0.98 15.80 35.11
C ILE A 773 -0.69 16.27 36.54
N ILE A 774 -1.65 16.01 37.42
CA ILE A 774 -1.52 16.30 38.84
C ILE A 774 -0.93 15.04 39.51
N SER A 775 0.36 15.07 39.82
CA SER A 775 1.09 13.89 40.32
C SER A 775 0.45 13.26 41.56
N SER A 776 -0.25 14.03 42.40
CA SER A 776 -0.97 13.51 43.56
C SER A 776 -2.18 12.62 43.21
N ARG A 777 -2.74 12.73 42.00
CA ARG A 777 -3.81 11.86 41.49
C ARG A 777 -3.31 10.54 40.93
N CYS A 778 -2.01 10.47 40.61
CA CYS A 778 -1.40 9.36 39.88
C CYS A 778 -0.47 8.48 40.72
N GLN A 779 -0.40 8.71 42.03
CA GLN A 779 0.45 7.93 42.97
C GLN A 779 -0.23 6.71 43.60
N LYS A 780 -1.19 6.09 42.92
CA LYS A 780 -1.67 4.75 43.28
C LYS A 780 -2.01 3.95 42.03
N GLU A 781 -1.04 3.17 41.58
CA GLU A 781 -1.23 1.82 41.05
C GLU A 781 0.09 1.06 41.14
#